data_AF-A0A066Z1U2-F1
#
_entry.id   AF-A0A066Z1U2-F1
#
_cell.length_a   1.000
_cell.length_b   1.000
_cell.length_c   1.000
_cell.angle_alpha   90.00
_cell.angle_beta   90.00
_cell.angle_gamma   90.00
#
_symmetry.space_group_name_H-M   'P 1'
#
loop_
_entity.id
_entity.type
_entity.pdbx_description
1 polymer ?
#
loop_
_entity_poly.entity_id
_entity_poly.type
_entity_poly.pdbx_seq_one_letter_code
_entity_poly.pdbx_strand_id
1 'polypeptide(L)'
;MSPGSTGQQDGPAARRLGLGPRFMLRAGGLPVEAVHGLRSDEVFGRAEELLAEEDRLGELGGRLGDPLAVLVKAAPDAETRRRLLEVRRSVFNGRLPRRPAEALDLVRELDTATGELLDRWLTARDRLAQLREAGGPAFDRELVRTRAELRRLAGQDELRSGLLLASPTLEDRLDGIAAPSAAPDKRTRKMERSLLSYLYRTACKTSPFSTFTPVAVGTFEAAAGRDGAAGAAEVLLGAARSSHPRLNVVVLARLAELIAAAPRRRADLPVAPASGMELTEDRVRYVRRSVTAGDSGAAVSFDAARDRLFFLRLSGVLERLLELFRERPRIRFGELAAELAAQLRPDGESGGDAGRDAERYLAALLEVGILQLPLLATDVHTGDPLRAFRGALRSLERPWATAVADRLAAPIAALDRWPAADVPTRRALLTEIRTELVAVHRELGEERASVPQTLLYEDVAAGQVSADAELWARLAAEPLAELARILPVFDLGLAQRLTLKGFFLARHGRGGRSDDLLQLVHDFHEDIFHQYLQFTSAKSGEAEHGGYPAEENWLGQPQITALDRARAELARRMRDLAEQLPDGAEELTLTAADLAAVAAELGTAAAGFAPHSHFVQLADRDGEPLVVLNHSYGGLCFPFTRFTHCFEGAEALPDGPRTAGLPTGADLPGGLRATLREVAPEGRCSRRSPPVRPPPT
;
A
#
# COMPACT_ATOMS: atom_id res chain seq x y z
N MET A 1 50.54 -42.81 18.28
CA MET A 1 50.08 -42.60 16.89
C MET A 1 48.63 -42.18 16.96
N SER A 2 48.37 -40.96 16.50
CA SER A 2 47.21 -40.14 16.80
C SER A 2 45.91 -40.60 16.11
N PRO A 3 44.75 -40.42 16.76
CA PRO A 3 43.45 -40.54 16.09
C PRO A 3 43.21 -39.30 15.20
N GLY A 4 42.69 -39.56 14.00
CA GLY A 4 42.48 -38.57 12.95
C GLY A 4 41.44 -37.52 13.32
N SER A 5 41.83 -36.27 13.10
CA SER A 5 41.01 -35.05 13.11
C SER A 5 39.80 -35.20 12.20
N THR A 6 38.62 -35.41 12.77
CA THR A 6 37.34 -35.09 12.12
C THR A 6 37.29 -33.60 11.90
N GLY A 7 37.47 -33.18 10.64
CA GLY A 7 37.29 -31.80 10.22
C GLY A 7 35.91 -31.32 10.63
N GLN A 8 35.90 -30.43 11.61
CA GLN A 8 34.78 -29.58 11.96
C GLN A 8 34.51 -28.76 10.70
N GLN A 9 33.49 -29.16 9.93
CA GLN A 9 32.94 -28.30 8.88
C GLN A 9 32.36 -27.11 9.61
N ASP A 10 33.12 -26.01 9.63
CA ASP A 10 32.62 -24.70 10.03
C ASP A 10 31.41 -24.40 9.16
N GLY A 11 30.21 -24.55 9.76
CA GLY A 11 28.98 -24.08 9.15
C GLY A 11 29.12 -22.59 8.83
N PRO A 12 28.42 -22.07 7.80
CA PRO A 12 28.52 -20.67 7.43
C PRO A 12 28.26 -19.83 8.68
N ALA A 13 29.25 -19.04 9.08
CA ALA A 13 29.17 -18.16 10.24
C ALA A 13 27.84 -17.40 10.16
N ALA A 14 26.96 -17.60 11.16
CA ALA A 14 25.65 -16.98 11.18
C ALA A 14 25.85 -15.46 11.08
N ARG A 15 25.49 -14.87 9.92
CA ARG A 15 25.57 -13.43 9.72
C ARG A 15 24.71 -12.77 10.79
N ARG A 16 25.31 -11.91 11.61
CA ARG A 16 24.56 -11.10 12.58
C ARG A 16 23.57 -10.24 11.81
N LEU A 17 22.32 -10.23 12.26
CA LEU A 17 21.32 -9.30 11.77
C LEU A 17 21.75 -7.87 12.13
N GLY A 18 21.64 -6.95 11.17
CA GLY A 18 22.03 -5.56 11.32
C GLY A 18 21.39 -4.70 10.24
N LEU A 19 21.59 -3.39 10.33
CA LEU A 19 21.04 -2.46 9.33
C LEU A 19 21.67 -2.72 7.96
N GLY A 20 20.83 -2.70 6.93
CA GLY A 20 21.33 -2.52 5.57
C GLY A 20 21.97 -1.13 5.43
N PRO A 21 22.85 -0.93 4.44
CA PRO A 21 23.60 0.33 4.27
C PRO A 21 22.71 1.52 3.86
N ARG A 22 21.43 1.29 3.55
CA ARG A 22 20.52 2.28 2.98
C ARG A 22 19.13 2.18 3.60
N PHE A 23 18.43 3.31 3.61
CA PHE A 23 17.01 3.41 3.92
C PHE A 23 16.29 4.30 2.90
N MET A 24 14.96 4.26 2.89
CA MET A 24 14.12 5.12 2.08
C MET A 24 13.30 6.01 3.02
N LEU A 25 13.58 7.32 3.04
CA LEU A 25 12.79 8.28 3.79
C LEU A 25 11.54 8.65 2.99
N ARG A 26 10.40 8.66 3.66
CA ARG A 26 9.11 9.11 3.13
C ARG A 26 8.57 10.15 4.08
N ALA A 27 8.40 11.38 3.61
CA ALA A 27 7.97 12.49 4.45
C ALA A 27 6.62 13.03 3.95
N GLY A 28 5.86 13.69 4.83
CA GLY A 28 4.73 14.50 4.40
C GLY A 28 5.19 15.59 3.44
N GLY A 29 4.37 15.90 2.44
CA GLY A 29 4.60 17.03 1.52
C GLY A 29 4.46 18.38 2.22
N LEU A 30 3.72 18.42 3.34
CA LEU A 30 3.63 19.56 4.23
C LEU A 30 4.12 19.17 5.63
N PRO A 31 4.67 20.12 6.40
CA PRO A 31 4.99 19.90 7.81
C PRO A 31 3.71 19.61 8.62
N VAL A 32 3.81 18.84 9.70
CA VAL A 32 2.65 18.52 10.57
C VAL A 32 2.09 19.80 11.21
N GLU A 33 2.95 20.80 11.41
CA GLU A 33 2.61 22.13 11.90
C GLU A 33 1.62 22.85 11.00
N ALA A 34 1.55 22.50 9.70
CA ALA A 34 0.59 23.08 8.78
C ALA A 34 -0.86 22.85 9.20
N VAL A 35 -1.16 21.74 9.90
CA VAL A 35 -2.52 21.46 10.40
C VAL A 35 -2.77 21.97 11.82
N HIS A 36 -1.74 22.48 12.53
CA HIS A 36 -1.94 23.03 13.87
C HIS A 36 -2.85 24.25 13.87
N GLY A 37 -2.83 25.06 12.80
CA GLY A 37 -3.74 26.19 12.64
C GLY A 37 -5.23 25.80 12.57
N LEU A 38 -5.55 24.53 12.33
CA LEU A 38 -6.93 24.01 12.34
C LEU A 38 -7.40 23.58 13.72
N ARG A 39 -6.52 23.53 14.71
CA ARG A 39 -6.88 23.25 16.11
C ARG A 39 -7.55 24.46 16.73
N SER A 40 -8.37 24.21 17.74
CA SER A 40 -9.03 25.25 18.53
C SER A 40 -8.93 24.89 20.01
N ASP A 41 -7.89 25.39 20.67
CA ASP A 41 -7.66 25.13 22.10
C ASP A 41 -8.78 25.74 22.96
N GLU A 42 -9.35 26.89 22.54
CA GLU A 42 -10.49 27.49 23.23
C GLU A 42 -11.73 26.58 23.19
N VAL A 43 -12.11 26.08 22.00
CA VAL A 43 -13.29 25.20 21.88
C VAL A 43 -13.06 23.86 22.55
N PHE A 44 -11.85 23.31 22.43
CA PHE A 44 -11.48 22.06 23.09
C PHE A 44 -11.54 22.20 24.62
N GLY A 45 -10.91 23.23 25.19
CA GLY A 45 -10.95 23.49 26.64
C GLY A 45 -12.37 23.71 27.16
N ARG A 46 -13.22 24.43 26.40
CA ARG A 46 -14.64 24.60 26.75
C ARG A 46 -15.43 23.29 26.69
N ALA A 47 -15.10 22.41 25.74
CA ALA A 47 -15.74 21.10 25.64
C ALA A 47 -15.36 20.21 26.83
N GLU A 48 -14.07 20.22 27.22
CA GLU A 48 -13.59 19.54 28.43
C GLU A 48 -14.28 20.10 29.69
N GLU A 49 -14.36 21.42 29.85
CA GLU A 49 -15.09 22.04 30.96
C GLU A 49 -16.57 21.62 31.00
N LEU A 50 -17.21 21.54 29.84
CA LEU A 50 -18.62 21.14 29.72
C LEU A 50 -18.82 19.67 30.07
N LEU A 51 -17.97 18.76 29.58
CA LEU A 51 -18.02 17.33 29.90
C LEU A 51 -17.75 17.10 31.40
N ALA A 52 -16.74 17.75 31.96
CA ALA A 52 -16.45 17.67 33.39
C ALA A 52 -17.61 18.15 34.26
N GLU A 53 -18.32 19.22 33.85
CA GLU A 53 -19.50 19.71 34.58
C GLU A 53 -20.73 18.80 34.39
N GLU A 54 -20.88 18.14 33.24
CA GLU A 54 -21.90 17.10 33.02
C GLU A 54 -21.68 15.89 33.92
N ASP A 55 -20.44 15.40 34.00
CA ASP A 55 -20.06 14.29 34.89
C ASP A 55 -20.30 14.66 36.35
N ARG A 56 -19.82 15.84 36.77
CA ARG A 56 -20.05 16.37 38.12
C ARG A 56 -21.53 16.47 38.47
N LEU A 57 -22.37 16.93 37.54
CA LEU A 57 -23.82 17.02 37.73
C LEU A 57 -24.45 15.64 37.88
N GLY A 58 -23.99 14.65 37.11
CA GLY A 58 -24.40 13.26 37.20
C GLY A 58 -24.06 12.63 38.55
N GLU A 59 -22.82 12.81 39.02
CA GLU A 59 -22.36 12.34 40.32
C GLU A 59 -23.16 12.96 41.48
N LEU A 60 -23.32 14.28 41.47
CA LEU A 60 -24.11 14.99 42.49
C LEU A 60 -25.57 14.56 42.48
N GLY A 61 -26.16 14.36 41.29
CA GLY A 61 -27.52 13.86 41.12
C GLY A 61 -27.70 12.44 41.67
N GLY A 62 -26.74 11.55 41.41
CA GLY A 62 -26.70 10.20 41.96
C GLY A 62 -26.64 10.21 43.49
N ARG A 63 -25.77 11.06 44.07
CA ARG A 63 -25.64 11.22 45.52
C ARG A 63 -26.87 11.82 46.19
N LEU A 64 -27.66 12.63 45.48
CA LEU A 64 -28.91 13.22 45.99
C LEU A 64 -30.10 12.25 45.98
N GLY A 65 -30.03 11.16 45.22
CA GLY A 65 -31.16 10.24 44.98
C GLY A 65 -31.76 9.67 46.26
N ASP A 66 -30.93 9.07 47.11
CA ASP A 66 -31.34 8.44 48.36
C ASP A 66 -31.68 9.44 49.47
N PRO A 67 -30.87 10.49 49.75
CA PRO A 67 -31.22 11.49 50.74
C PRO A 67 -32.57 12.17 50.46
N LEU A 68 -32.83 12.55 49.21
CA LEU A 68 -34.14 13.12 48.84
C LEU A 68 -35.28 12.10 48.98
N ALA A 69 -35.03 10.81 48.75
CA ALA A 69 -36.04 9.78 48.97
C ALA A 69 -36.38 9.59 50.45
N VAL A 70 -35.40 9.70 51.34
CA VAL A 70 -35.59 9.68 52.81
C VAL A 70 -36.43 10.88 53.25
N LEU A 71 -36.08 12.09 52.79
CA LEU A 71 -36.83 13.30 53.11
C LEU A 71 -38.29 13.24 52.63
N VAL A 72 -38.54 12.70 51.43
CA VAL A 72 -39.91 12.49 50.92
C VAL A 72 -40.73 11.56 51.81
N LYS A 73 -40.11 10.53 52.40
CA LYS A 73 -40.79 9.60 53.32
C LYS A 73 -41.05 10.23 54.69
N ALA A 74 -40.17 11.11 55.15
CA ALA A 74 -40.22 11.77 56.46
C ALA A 74 -40.99 13.11 56.46
N ALA A 75 -41.58 13.50 55.32
CA ALA A 75 -42.25 14.79 55.18
C ALA A 75 -43.41 14.97 56.21
N PRO A 76 -43.48 16.13 56.91
CA PRO A 76 -44.44 16.37 58.00
C PRO A 76 -45.89 16.51 57.53
N ASP A 77 -46.10 16.91 56.27
CA ASP A 77 -47.41 17.15 55.68
C ASP A 77 -47.42 16.83 54.17
N ALA A 78 -48.62 16.78 53.59
CA ALA A 78 -48.82 16.42 52.19
C ALA A 78 -48.25 17.46 51.20
N GLU A 79 -48.20 18.74 51.58
CA GLU A 79 -47.67 19.82 50.75
C GLU A 79 -46.14 19.76 50.68
N THR A 80 -45.48 19.58 51.82
CA THR A 80 -44.02 19.38 51.92
C THR A 80 -43.60 18.15 51.13
N ARG A 81 -44.33 17.03 51.27
CA ARG A 81 -44.07 15.80 50.51
C ARG A 81 -44.15 16.04 48.99
N ARG A 82 -45.14 16.79 48.53
CA ARG A 82 -45.32 17.13 47.11
C ARG A 82 -44.16 17.98 46.59
N ARG A 83 -43.72 18.99 47.35
CA ARG A 83 -42.57 19.84 46.99
C ARG A 83 -41.27 19.04 46.90
N LEU A 84 -40.99 18.15 47.86
CA LEU A 84 -39.82 17.28 47.83
C LEU A 84 -39.82 16.29 46.65
N LEU A 85 -41.00 15.76 46.28
CA LEU A 85 -41.15 14.93 45.08
C LEU A 85 -40.85 15.71 43.79
N GLU A 86 -41.24 16.99 43.72
CA GLU A 86 -40.89 17.87 42.60
C GLU A 86 -39.38 18.11 42.52
N VAL A 87 -38.72 18.40 43.66
CA VAL A 87 -37.26 18.56 43.72
C VAL A 87 -36.55 17.28 43.29
N ARG A 88 -36.92 16.13 43.86
CA ARG A 88 -36.35 14.83 43.50
C ARG A 88 -36.53 14.50 42.02
N ARG A 89 -37.72 14.78 41.46
CA ARG A 89 -37.98 14.59 40.02
C ARG A 89 -37.16 15.55 39.17
N SER A 90 -36.95 16.78 39.62
CA SER A 90 -36.15 17.78 38.91
C SER A 90 -34.69 17.36 38.86
N VAL A 91 -34.12 16.96 40.00
CA VAL A 91 -32.76 16.42 40.11
C VAL A 91 -32.57 15.17 39.25
N PHE A 92 -33.48 14.19 39.38
CA PHE A 92 -33.43 12.96 38.59
C PHE A 92 -33.48 13.20 37.07
N ASN A 93 -34.21 14.23 36.62
CA ASN A 93 -34.31 14.58 35.20
C ASN A 93 -33.25 15.60 34.73
N GLY A 94 -32.31 16.01 35.59
CA GLY A 94 -31.30 17.01 35.23
C GLY A 94 -31.85 18.42 34.98
N ARG A 95 -33.00 18.77 35.56
CA ARG A 95 -33.70 20.05 35.34
C ARG A 95 -33.75 20.88 36.62
N LEU A 96 -33.61 22.19 36.49
CA LEU A 96 -33.80 23.08 37.64
C LEU A 96 -35.26 22.98 38.16
N PRO A 97 -35.45 22.96 39.49
CA PRO A 97 -36.77 23.16 40.09
C PRO A 97 -37.37 24.50 39.64
N ARG A 98 -38.71 24.62 39.62
CA ARG A 98 -39.38 25.87 39.24
C ARG A 98 -39.00 27.06 40.13
N ARG A 99 -38.71 26.80 41.40
CA ARG A 99 -38.28 27.79 42.40
C ARG A 99 -37.05 27.27 43.15
N PRO A 100 -35.84 27.43 42.58
CA PRO A 100 -34.61 26.82 43.12
C PRO A 100 -34.29 27.25 44.55
N ALA A 101 -34.43 28.54 44.87
CA ALA A 101 -34.17 29.06 46.22
C ALA A 101 -35.11 28.44 47.26
N GLU A 102 -36.43 28.45 47.00
CA GLU A 102 -37.42 27.84 47.90
C GLU A 102 -37.28 26.32 48.04
N ALA A 103 -36.75 25.65 47.01
CA ALA A 103 -36.43 24.23 47.06
C ALA A 103 -35.20 23.96 47.94
N LEU A 104 -34.19 24.80 47.83
CA LEU A 104 -32.98 24.72 48.65
C LEU A 104 -33.29 24.98 50.12
N ASP A 105 -34.03 26.06 50.42
CA ASP A 105 -34.40 26.43 51.79
C ASP A 105 -35.19 25.30 52.45
N LEU A 106 -36.20 24.74 51.77
CA LEU A 106 -36.98 23.61 52.26
C LEU A 106 -36.11 22.39 52.60
N VAL A 107 -35.19 22.03 51.70
CA VAL A 107 -34.35 20.84 51.90
C VAL A 107 -33.34 21.09 53.02
N ARG A 108 -32.78 22.31 53.11
CA ARG A 108 -31.81 22.71 54.13
C ARG A 108 -32.44 22.79 55.52
N GLU A 109 -33.69 23.23 55.62
CA GLU A 109 -34.50 23.23 56.86
C GLU A 109 -34.76 21.80 57.38
N LEU A 110 -34.98 20.84 56.48
CA LEU A 110 -35.25 19.45 56.84
C LEU A 110 -33.98 18.63 57.10
N ASP A 111 -32.93 18.85 56.31
CA ASP A 111 -31.61 18.24 56.49
C ASP A 111 -30.52 19.11 55.86
N THR A 112 -29.66 19.68 56.71
CA THR A 112 -28.62 20.63 56.28
C THR A 112 -27.63 20.01 55.29
N ALA A 113 -27.23 18.75 55.49
CA ALA A 113 -26.26 18.07 54.62
C ALA A 113 -26.82 17.80 53.21
N THR A 114 -28.09 17.38 53.10
CA THR A 114 -28.80 17.24 51.82
C THR A 114 -29.00 18.60 51.17
N GLY A 115 -29.26 19.65 51.96
CA GLY A 115 -29.34 21.03 51.50
C GLY A 115 -28.04 21.51 50.85
N GLU A 116 -26.88 21.27 51.48
CA GLU A 116 -25.56 21.60 50.90
C GLU A 116 -25.25 20.81 49.62
N LEU A 117 -25.66 19.54 49.57
CA LEU A 117 -25.50 18.73 48.36
C LEU A 117 -26.40 19.23 47.23
N LEU A 118 -27.63 19.65 47.54
CA LEU A 118 -28.57 20.25 46.58
C LEU A 118 -28.05 21.59 46.08
N ASP A 119 -27.49 22.43 46.95
CA ASP A 119 -26.90 23.73 46.59
C ASP A 119 -25.77 23.57 45.57
N ARG A 120 -24.86 22.62 45.82
CA ARG A 120 -23.80 22.25 44.86
C ARG A 120 -24.37 21.77 43.53
N TRP A 121 -25.43 20.96 43.56
CA TRP A 121 -26.08 20.48 42.35
C TRP A 121 -26.76 21.60 41.56
N LEU A 122 -27.45 22.53 42.23
CA LEU A 122 -28.07 23.71 41.60
C LEU A 122 -27.02 24.63 40.96
N THR A 123 -25.91 24.86 41.67
CA THR A 123 -24.76 25.64 41.19
C THR A 123 -24.14 24.99 39.95
N ALA A 124 -23.90 23.68 39.99
CA ALA A 124 -23.39 22.91 38.86
C ALA A 124 -24.33 22.99 37.64
N ARG A 125 -25.64 22.89 37.88
CA ARG A 125 -26.64 22.97 36.80
C ARG A 125 -26.67 24.34 36.14
N ASP A 126 -26.55 25.41 36.92
CA ASP A 126 -26.49 26.77 36.39
C ASP A 126 -25.18 27.00 35.61
N ARG A 127 -24.04 26.56 36.16
CA ARG A 127 -22.76 26.60 35.47
C ARG A 127 -22.81 25.88 34.12
N LEU A 128 -23.41 24.69 34.06
CA LEU A 128 -23.60 23.96 32.81
C LEU A 128 -24.47 24.73 31.79
N ALA A 129 -25.49 25.46 32.25
CA ALA A 129 -26.30 26.31 31.38
C ALA A 129 -25.47 27.46 30.79
N GLN A 130 -24.70 28.15 31.63
CA GLN A 130 -23.81 29.24 31.22
C GLN A 130 -22.74 28.77 30.22
N LEU A 131 -22.13 27.60 30.48
CA LEU A 131 -21.14 26.99 29.58
C LEU A 131 -21.74 26.71 28.19
N ARG A 132 -22.96 26.15 28.15
CA ARG A 132 -23.68 25.89 26.89
C ARG A 132 -24.01 27.17 26.13
N GLU A 133 -24.48 28.20 26.82
CA GLU A 133 -24.82 29.48 26.20
C GLU A 133 -23.58 30.20 25.65
N ALA A 134 -22.49 30.21 26.41
CA ALA A 134 -21.23 30.83 25.98
C ALA A 134 -20.50 30.04 24.88
N GLY A 135 -20.73 28.72 24.80
CA GLY A 135 -20.05 27.82 23.86
C GLY A 135 -20.41 28.07 22.40
N GLY A 136 -21.69 28.34 22.09
CA GLY A 136 -22.17 28.53 20.72
C GLY A 136 -21.44 29.64 19.95
N PRO A 137 -21.42 30.89 20.46
CA PRO A 137 -20.70 31.98 19.82
C PRO A 137 -19.18 31.75 19.71
N ALA A 138 -18.56 31.07 20.67
CA ALA A 138 -17.13 30.72 20.60
C ALA A 138 -16.87 29.71 19.48
N PHE A 139 -17.70 28.66 19.41
CA PHE A 139 -17.65 27.65 18.36
C PHE A 139 -17.82 28.26 16.96
N ASP A 140 -18.81 29.14 16.78
CA ASP A 140 -19.07 29.78 15.48
C ASP A 140 -17.90 30.66 15.01
N ARG A 141 -17.29 31.44 15.92
CA ARG A 141 -16.10 32.24 15.60
C ARG A 141 -14.92 31.36 15.20
N GLU A 142 -14.64 30.32 15.97
CA GLU A 142 -13.55 29.39 15.71
C GLU A 142 -13.77 28.58 14.43
N LEU A 143 -15.02 28.26 14.09
CA LEU A 143 -15.38 27.60 12.84
C LEU A 143 -15.11 28.49 11.62
N VAL A 144 -15.40 29.80 11.71
CA VAL A 144 -15.03 30.76 10.66
C VAL A 144 -13.51 30.85 10.52
N ARG A 145 -12.78 30.95 11.65
CA ARG A 145 -11.31 31.04 11.68
C ARG A 145 -10.64 29.80 11.08
N THR A 146 -10.98 28.61 11.57
CA THR A 146 -10.41 27.34 11.09
C THR A 146 -10.70 27.09 9.62
N ARG A 147 -11.83 27.54 9.09
CA ARG A 147 -12.12 27.45 7.65
C ARG A 147 -11.39 28.48 6.81
N ALA A 148 -11.16 29.67 7.34
CA ALA A 148 -10.25 30.63 6.70
C ALA A 148 -8.84 30.02 6.59
N GLU A 149 -8.38 29.34 7.63
CA GLU A 149 -7.10 28.64 7.63
C GLU A 149 -7.09 27.45 6.66
N LEU A 150 -8.15 26.63 6.63
CA LEU A 150 -8.29 25.55 5.65
C LEU A 150 -8.23 26.09 4.21
N ARG A 151 -8.86 27.24 3.94
CA ARG A 151 -8.80 27.91 2.63
C ARG A 151 -7.40 28.41 2.30
N ARG A 152 -6.67 28.96 3.27
CA ARG A 152 -5.26 29.36 3.09
C ARG A 152 -4.38 28.15 2.75
N LEU A 153 -4.56 27.04 3.48
CA LEU A 153 -3.85 25.78 3.25
C LEU A 153 -4.23 25.11 1.93
N ALA A 154 -5.46 25.30 1.45
CA ALA A 154 -5.91 24.84 0.13
C ALA A 154 -5.09 25.44 -1.02
N GLY A 155 -4.43 26.58 -0.78
CA GLY A 155 -3.56 27.25 -1.75
C GLY A 155 -2.13 26.75 -1.80
N GLN A 156 -1.72 25.80 -0.94
CA GLN A 156 -0.35 25.27 -0.97
C GLN A 156 -0.10 24.43 -2.23
N ASP A 157 1.03 24.66 -2.90
CA ASP A 157 1.34 24.03 -4.19
C ASP A 157 1.52 22.51 -4.06
N GLU A 158 2.07 22.03 -2.95
CA GLU A 158 2.21 20.59 -2.66
C GLU A 158 0.85 19.91 -2.52
N LEU A 159 -0.13 20.59 -1.92
CA LEU A 159 -1.49 20.06 -1.82
C LEU A 159 -2.21 20.13 -3.17
N ARG A 160 -2.14 21.26 -3.88
CA ARG A 160 -2.83 21.41 -5.16
C ARG A 160 -2.28 20.50 -6.25
N SER A 161 -0.95 20.38 -6.34
CA SER A 161 -0.29 19.51 -7.33
C SER A 161 -0.67 18.04 -7.13
N GLY A 162 -0.73 17.56 -5.89
CA GLY A 162 -1.16 16.19 -5.60
C GLY A 162 -2.66 15.98 -5.82
N LEU A 163 -3.49 16.99 -5.51
CA LEU A 163 -4.92 16.96 -5.77
C LEU A 163 -5.27 16.90 -7.26
N LEU A 164 -4.48 17.54 -8.13
CA LEU A 164 -4.64 17.43 -9.59
C LEU A 164 -4.63 15.97 -10.06
N LEU A 165 -3.84 15.10 -9.41
CA LEU A 165 -3.75 13.68 -9.75
C LEU A 165 -4.72 12.81 -8.93
N ALA A 166 -4.88 13.09 -7.64
CA ALA A 166 -5.72 12.28 -6.75
C ALA A 166 -7.23 12.51 -6.96
N SER A 167 -7.62 13.77 -7.16
CA SER A 167 -9.02 14.18 -7.23
C SER A 167 -9.18 15.47 -8.06
N PRO A 168 -9.02 15.41 -9.40
CA PRO A 168 -9.11 16.58 -10.28
C PRO A 168 -10.39 17.40 -10.05
N THR A 169 -11.53 16.72 -9.87
CA THR A 169 -12.84 17.37 -9.65
C THR A 169 -12.96 18.14 -8.34
N LEU A 170 -12.13 17.83 -7.35
CA LEU A 170 -12.03 18.60 -6.10
C LEU A 170 -11.12 19.80 -6.32
N GLU A 171 -9.97 19.58 -6.97
CA GLU A 171 -8.99 20.62 -7.29
C GLU A 171 -9.61 21.76 -8.10
N ASP A 172 -10.36 21.43 -9.15
CA ASP A 172 -11.05 22.40 -10.02
C ASP A 172 -12.04 23.31 -9.26
N ARG A 173 -12.52 22.88 -8.09
CA ARG A 173 -13.49 23.63 -7.28
C ARG A 173 -12.83 24.55 -6.26
N LEU A 174 -11.52 24.42 -6.01
CA LEU A 174 -10.82 25.16 -4.96
C LEU A 174 -10.73 26.66 -5.26
N ASP A 175 -10.66 27.05 -6.53
CA ASP A 175 -10.62 28.46 -6.94
C ASP A 175 -11.96 29.18 -6.65
N GLY A 176 -13.07 28.43 -6.57
CA GLY A 176 -14.43 28.94 -6.35
C GLY A 176 -14.94 28.84 -4.91
N ILE A 177 -14.08 28.60 -3.92
CA ILE A 177 -14.51 28.46 -2.52
C ILE A 177 -15.06 29.79 -2.00
N ALA A 178 -16.28 29.75 -1.45
CA ALA A 178 -16.95 30.90 -0.84
C ALA A 178 -16.15 31.46 0.36
N ALA A 179 -16.52 32.66 0.81
CA ALA A 179 -15.97 33.20 2.04
C ALA A 179 -16.28 32.27 3.24
N PRO A 180 -15.35 32.13 4.20
CA PRO A 180 -15.58 31.32 5.41
C PRO A 180 -16.84 31.79 6.16
N SER A 181 -17.66 30.84 6.61
CA SER A 181 -18.92 31.08 7.33
C SER A 181 -19.16 30.00 8.37
N ALA A 182 -19.77 30.34 9.50
CA ALA A 182 -20.18 29.36 10.52
C ALA A 182 -21.26 28.40 9.98
N ALA A 183 -22.10 28.86 9.05
CA ALA A 183 -23.21 28.12 8.47
C ALA A 183 -23.04 27.92 6.96
N PRO A 184 -22.14 27.03 6.52
CA PRO A 184 -21.95 26.73 5.11
C PRO A 184 -23.12 25.90 4.55
N ASP A 185 -23.28 25.93 3.24
CA ASP A 185 -24.19 25.00 2.58
C ASP A 185 -23.68 23.54 2.64
N LYS A 186 -24.55 22.59 2.28
CA LYS A 186 -24.21 21.16 2.26
C LYS A 186 -23.05 20.83 1.31
N ARG A 187 -22.94 21.55 0.18
CA ARG A 187 -21.94 21.30 -0.86
C ARG A 187 -20.54 21.68 -0.39
N THR A 188 -20.41 22.85 0.21
CA THR A 188 -19.18 23.40 0.80
C THR A 188 -18.69 22.49 1.91
N ARG A 189 -19.55 22.06 2.84
CA ARG A 189 -19.16 21.09 3.89
C ARG A 189 -18.59 19.78 3.35
N LYS A 190 -19.22 19.21 2.31
CA LYS A 190 -18.75 17.96 1.70
C LYS A 190 -17.37 18.15 1.06
N MET A 191 -17.17 19.28 0.39
CA MET A 191 -15.89 19.65 -0.22
C MET A 191 -14.81 19.90 0.84
N GLU A 192 -15.07 20.72 1.87
CA GLU A 192 -14.17 20.99 2.99
C GLU A 192 -13.74 19.71 3.69
N ARG A 193 -14.67 18.78 3.95
CA ARG A 193 -14.34 17.47 4.55
C ARG A 193 -13.40 16.64 3.66
N SER A 194 -13.59 16.69 2.35
CA SER A 194 -12.72 15.99 1.39
C SER A 194 -11.34 16.64 1.34
N LEU A 195 -11.30 17.97 1.28
CA LEU A 195 -10.07 18.76 1.34
C LEU A 195 -9.28 18.51 2.63
N LEU A 196 -9.96 18.49 3.78
CA LEU A 196 -9.37 18.17 5.08
C LEU A 196 -8.69 16.79 5.07
N SER A 197 -9.35 15.80 4.48
CA SER A 197 -8.80 14.44 4.36
C SER A 197 -7.51 14.42 3.53
N TYR A 198 -7.44 15.21 2.45
CA TYR A 198 -6.23 15.33 1.63
C TYR A 198 -5.14 16.17 2.32
N LEU A 199 -5.50 17.25 3.01
CA LEU A 199 -4.56 18.05 3.78
C LEU A 199 -3.87 17.23 4.88
N TYR A 200 -4.64 16.49 5.69
CA TYR A 200 -4.06 15.58 6.71
C TYR A 200 -3.28 14.44 6.06
N ARG A 201 -3.66 13.96 4.87
CA ARG A 201 -2.84 13.00 4.13
C ARG A 201 -1.48 13.62 3.76
N THR A 202 -1.47 14.84 3.22
CA THR A 202 -0.25 15.55 2.82
C THR A 202 0.66 15.87 4.01
N ALA A 203 0.09 16.22 5.17
CA ALA A 203 0.86 16.60 6.35
C ALA A 203 1.26 15.41 7.25
N CYS A 204 0.40 14.39 7.37
CA CYS A 204 0.53 13.37 8.41
C CYS A 204 0.70 11.94 7.89
N LYS A 205 0.46 11.67 6.59
CA LYS A 205 0.64 10.32 6.03
C LYS A 205 1.92 10.21 5.21
N THR A 206 2.72 9.20 5.52
CA THR A 206 4.00 8.90 4.85
C THR A 206 3.84 7.87 3.71
N SER A 207 2.64 7.80 3.11
CA SER A 207 2.30 6.86 2.04
C SER A 207 2.54 7.48 0.65
N PRO A 208 3.54 7.00 -0.13
CA PRO A 208 3.97 7.65 -1.36
C PRO A 208 2.84 7.88 -2.36
N PHE A 209 2.61 9.15 -2.72
CA PHE A 209 1.69 9.55 -3.77
C PHE A 209 2.00 11.00 -4.18
N SER A 210 2.55 11.22 -5.38
CA SER A 210 2.78 12.56 -5.93
C SER A 210 3.48 13.48 -4.89
N THR A 211 3.16 14.76 -4.92
CA THR A 211 3.65 15.81 -4.02
C THR A 211 3.10 15.69 -2.59
N PHE A 212 2.12 14.81 -2.32
CA PHE A 212 1.66 14.56 -0.94
C PHE A 212 2.73 13.89 -0.07
N THR A 213 3.63 13.13 -0.68
CA THR A 213 4.65 12.38 0.06
C THR A 213 5.90 12.23 -0.79
N PRO A 214 6.85 13.18 -0.73
CA PRO A 214 8.15 13.02 -1.36
C PRO A 214 8.98 11.90 -0.70
N VAL A 215 9.94 11.37 -1.47
CA VAL A 215 10.84 10.29 -1.04
C VAL A 215 12.32 10.68 -1.19
N ALA A 216 13.16 10.32 -0.24
CA ALA A 216 14.61 10.59 -0.29
C ALA A 216 15.44 9.35 0.08
N VAL A 217 16.52 9.09 -0.66
CA VAL A 217 17.40 7.94 -0.43
C VAL A 217 18.34 8.25 0.72
N GLY A 218 18.32 7.39 1.74
CA GLY A 218 19.10 7.54 2.95
C GLY A 218 20.29 6.60 3.04
N THR A 219 21.37 7.05 3.68
CA THR A 219 22.48 6.19 4.13
C THR A 219 22.69 6.32 5.64
N PHE A 220 23.14 5.24 6.27
CA PHE A 220 23.55 5.27 7.67
C PHE A 220 25.04 5.58 7.75
N GLU A 221 25.40 6.68 8.41
CA GLU A 221 26.76 7.18 8.53
C GLU A 221 27.20 7.19 10.00
N ALA A 222 28.48 6.96 10.27
CA ALA A 222 29.04 7.14 11.60
C ALA A 222 29.04 8.65 11.95
N ALA A 223 28.70 9.01 13.19
CA ALA A 223 28.49 10.38 13.66
C ALA A 223 29.72 11.32 13.61
N ALA A 224 30.83 10.90 13.01
CA ALA A 224 32.08 11.64 13.00
C ALA A 224 31.94 12.97 12.23
N GLY A 225 31.77 14.08 12.97
CA GLY A 225 31.86 15.44 12.44
C GLY A 225 30.54 16.24 12.38
N ARG A 226 29.44 15.78 13.00
CA ARG A 226 28.25 16.62 13.17
C ARG A 226 28.45 17.56 14.36
N ASP A 227 29.02 18.75 14.10
CA ASP A 227 29.00 19.88 15.02
C ASP A 227 27.56 20.43 15.12
N GLY A 228 26.72 19.77 15.91
CA GLY A 228 25.33 20.14 16.14
C GLY A 228 24.50 18.99 16.67
N ALA A 229 24.21 19.03 17.98
CA ALA A 229 23.34 18.11 18.73
C ALA A 229 23.66 16.61 18.57
N ALA A 230 24.73 16.16 19.24
CA ALA A 230 24.87 14.75 19.60
C ALA A 230 23.60 14.29 20.35
N GLY A 231 22.77 13.46 19.71
CA GLY A 231 21.60 12.83 20.35
C GLY A 231 20.26 12.92 19.63
N ALA A 232 20.10 13.79 18.62
CA ALA A 232 18.81 13.88 17.92
C ALA A 232 18.67 12.78 16.85
N ALA A 233 17.63 11.94 16.93
CA ALA A 233 17.29 10.92 15.93
C ALA A 233 16.73 11.51 14.61
N GLU A 234 16.66 12.83 14.52
CA GLU A 234 16.08 13.58 13.41
C GLU A 234 16.85 13.38 12.09
N VAL A 235 16.10 13.29 10.99
CA VAL A 235 16.64 13.24 9.63
C VAL A 235 16.12 14.44 8.87
N LEU A 236 17.05 15.33 8.49
CA LEU A 236 16.71 16.55 7.77
C LEU A 236 16.44 16.23 6.30
N LEU A 237 15.22 16.50 5.85
CA LEU A 237 14.86 16.45 4.44
C LEU A 237 15.26 17.77 3.77
N GLY A 238 16.09 17.72 2.73
CA GLY A 238 16.44 18.90 1.95
C GLY A 238 15.22 19.54 1.27
N ALA A 239 15.38 20.77 0.76
CA ALA A 239 14.31 21.50 0.06
C ALA A 239 14.13 21.08 -1.40
N ALA A 240 15.14 20.44 -2.02
CA ALA A 240 15.09 20.05 -3.42
C ALA A 240 13.95 19.05 -3.68
N ARG A 241 13.18 19.27 -4.75
CA ARG A 241 12.13 18.36 -5.22
C ARG A 241 12.30 18.09 -6.71
N SER A 242 12.23 16.83 -7.10
CA SER A 242 12.21 16.42 -8.52
C SER A 242 10.98 15.57 -8.77
N SER A 243 10.20 15.93 -9.79
CA SER A 243 8.99 15.22 -10.18
C SER A 243 9.29 14.22 -11.31
N HIS A 244 8.82 12.98 -11.15
CA HIS A 244 8.99 11.90 -12.13
C HIS A 244 7.61 11.38 -12.55
N PRO A 245 6.94 12.05 -13.51
CA PRO A 245 5.64 11.63 -14.00
C PRO A 245 5.76 10.46 -14.98
N ARG A 246 4.81 9.54 -14.92
CA ARG A 246 4.67 8.40 -15.84
C ARG A 246 3.23 8.27 -16.28
N LEU A 247 3.03 7.99 -17.57
CA LEU A 247 1.72 7.67 -18.09
C LEU A 247 1.21 6.36 -17.46
N ASN A 248 -0.07 6.33 -17.10
CA ASN A 248 -0.74 5.10 -16.69
C ASN A 248 -0.68 4.07 -17.82
N VAL A 249 -0.01 2.94 -17.58
CA VAL A 249 0.23 1.88 -18.58
C VAL A 249 -1.04 1.25 -19.14
N VAL A 250 -2.18 1.40 -18.46
CA VAL A 250 -3.50 0.99 -18.99
C VAL A 250 -3.83 1.73 -20.29
N VAL A 251 -3.37 2.97 -20.47
CA VAL A 251 -3.53 3.70 -21.73
C VAL A 251 -2.82 2.95 -22.87
N LEU A 252 -1.59 2.46 -22.63
CA LEU A 252 -0.82 1.73 -23.63
C LEU A 252 -1.45 0.37 -23.95
N ALA A 253 -1.99 -0.31 -22.95
CA ALA A 253 -2.73 -1.56 -23.14
C ALA A 253 -3.95 -1.36 -24.06
N ARG A 254 -4.75 -0.30 -23.85
CA ARG A 254 -5.90 0.02 -24.72
C ARG A 254 -5.49 0.37 -26.14
N LEU A 255 -4.42 1.14 -26.31
CA LEU A 255 -3.88 1.44 -27.64
C LEU A 255 -3.44 0.15 -28.35
N ALA A 256 -2.76 -0.76 -27.63
CA ALA A 256 -2.37 -2.06 -28.16
C ALA A 256 -3.58 -2.91 -28.58
N GLU A 257 -4.65 -2.95 -27.76
CA GLU A 257 -5.90 -3.64 -28.07
C GLU A 257 -6.57 -3.10 -29.33
N LEU A 258 -6.70 -1.77 -29.47
CA LEU A 258 -7.29 -1.13 -30.65
C LEU A 258 -6.46 -1.42 -31.92
N ILE A 259 -5.13 -1.37 -31.82
CA ILE A 259 -4.24 -1.71 -32.93
C ILE A 259 -4.45 -3.17 -33.33
N ALA A 260 -4.45 -4.10 -32.37
CA ALA A 260 -4.60 -5.53 -32.58
C ALA A 260 -6.00 -5.94 -33.09
N ALA A 261 -7.05 -5.19 -32.75
CA ALA A 261 -8.42 -5.48 -33.16
C ALA A 261 -8.65 -5.27 -34.67
N ALA A 262 -7.92 -4.36 -35.33
CA ALA A 262 -8.12 -4.09 -36.74
C ALA A 262 -7.28 -5.03 -37.63
N PRO A 263 -7.90 -5.84 -38.53
CA PRO A 263 -7.19 -6.86 -39.30
C PRO A 263 -5.98 -6.34 -40.08
N ARG A 264 -6.12 -5.18 -40.75
CA ARG A 264 -5.04 -4.59 -41.56
C ARG A 264 -3.82 -4.19 -40.73
N ARG A 265 -4.02 -3.65 -39.52
CA ARG A 265 -2.93 -3.28 -38.62
C ARG A 265 -2.33 -4.52 -37.96
N ARG A 266 -3.19 -5.44 -37.51
CA ARG A 266 -2.76 -6.71 -36.93
C ARG A 266 -1.84 -7.49 -37.88
N ALA A 267 -2.16 -7.51 -39.18
CA ALA A 267 -1.37 -8.19 -40.21
C ALA A 267 0.11 -7.74 -40.24
N ASP A 268 0.40 -6.48 -39.89
CA ASP A 268 1.76 -5.93 -39.87
C ASP A 268 2.53 -6.24 -38.58
N LEU A 269 1.87 -6.72 -37.53
CA LEU A 269 2.50 -6.94 -36.23
C LEU A 269 3.32 -8.22 -36.21
N PRO A 270 4.55 -8.20 -35.66
CA PRO A 270 5.28 -9.42 -35.38
C PRO A 270 4.54 -10.22 -34.30
N VAL A 271 4.49 -11.52 -34.52
CA VAL A 271 3.86 -12.47 -33.59
C VAL A 271 4.92 -13.40 -33.02
N ALA A 272 4.67 -13.92 -31.83
CA ALA A 272 5.51 -14.94 -31.21
C ALA A 272 4.64 -15.96 -30.47
N PRO A 273 5.05 -17.23 -30.37
CA PRO A 273 4.41 -18.17 -29.48
C PRO A 273 4.58 -17.72 -28.01
N ALA A 274 3.66 -18.17 -27.15
CA ALA A 274 3.71 -17.88 -25.72
C ALA A 274 5.07 -18.27 -25.12
N SER A 275 5.67 -17.36 -24.35
CA SER A 275 6.92 -17.63 -23.66
C SER A 275 6.78 -18.80 -22.69
N GLY A 276 7.76 -19.70 -22.67
CA GLY A 276 7.75 -20.89 -21.79
C GLY A 276 6.81 -22.01 -22.27
N MET A 277 6.39 -21.97 -23.52
CA MET A 277 5.66 -23.08 -24.15
C MET A 277 6.56 -24.31 -24.29
N GLU A 278 6.02 -25.48 -23.95
CA GLU A 278 6.68 -26.76 -24.12
C GLU A 278 5.82 -27.69 -24.99
N LEU A 279 6.50 -28.45 -25.84
CA LEU A 279 5.89 -29.43 -26.72
C LEU A 279 6.16 -30.84 -26.16
N THR A 280 5.11 -31.66 -26.06
CA THR A 280 5.19 -33.10 -25.88
C THR A 280 4.73 -33.80 -27.17
N GLU A 281 4.83 -35.15 -27.23
CA GLU A 281 4.48 -35.91 -28.45
C GLU A 281 3.06 -35.64 -28.98
N ASP A 282 2.08 -35.41 -28.09
CA ASP A 282 0.68 -35.20 -28.46
C ASP A 282 0.08 -33.86 -28.01
N ARG A 283 0.83 -33.00 -27.29
CA ARG A 283 0.29 -31.80 -26.63
C ARG A 283 1.24 -30.60 -26.63
N VAL A 284 0.63 -29.42 -26.53
CA VAL A 284 1.29 -28.15 -26.23
C VAL A 284 0.89 -27.72 -24.83
N ARG A 285 1.89 -27.39 -24.01
CA ARG A 285 1.75 -26.90 -22.65
C ARG A 285 2.22 -25.45 -22.58
N TYR A 286 1.43 -24.56 -22.00
CA TYR A 286 1.81 -23.16 -21.84
C TYR A 286 1.05 -22.49 -20.68
N VAL A 287 1.57 -21.36 -20.21
CA VAL A 287 0.90 -20.54 -19.19
C VAL A 287 0.03 -19.50 -19.89
N ARG A 288 -1.28 -19.58 -19.67
CA ARG A 288 -2.25 -18.59 -20.13
C ARG A 288 -2.44 -17.52 -19.07
N ARG A 289 -2.24 -16.27 -19.47
CA ARG A 289 -2.59 -15.09 -18.68
C ARG A 289 -3.95 -14.56 -19.09
N SER A 290 -4.88 -14.44 -18.14
CA SER A 290 -6.16 -13.74 -18.31
C SER A 290 -6.15 -12.46 -17.51
N VAL A 291 -6.57 -11.34 -18.12
CA VAL A 291 -6.65 -10.03 -17.47
C VAL A 291 -8.12 -9.60 -17.42
N THR A 292 -8.60 -9.21 -16.25
CA THR A 292 -9.90 -8.59 -16.06
C THR A 292 -9.69 -7.09 -15.87
N ALA A 293 -10.22 -6.30 -16.80
CA ALA A 293 -10.09 -4.85 -16.77
C ALA A 293 -10.79 -4.24 -15.55
N GLY A 294 -10.14 -3.27 -14.91
CA GLY A 294 -10.73 -2.47 -13.84
C GLY A 294 -11.73 -1.41 -14.35
N ASP A 295 -12.48 -0.81 -13.42
CA ASP A 295 -13.35 0.34 -13.70
C ASP A 295 -12.54 1.58 -14.14
N SER A 296 -12.84 2.12 -15.31
CA SER A 296 -12.16 3.29 -15.89
C SER A 296 -12.56 4.61 -15.24
N GLY A 297 -13.72 4.64 -14.58
CA GLY A 297 -14.28 5.81 -13.91
C GLY A 297 -13.90 5.94 -12.43
N ALA A 298 -13.20 4.95 -11.88
CA ALA A 298 -12.71 4.99 -10.52
C ALA A 298 -11.31 5.64 -10.44
N ALA A 299 -11.08 6.44 -9.39
CA ALA A 299 -9.79 7.08 -9.14
C ALA A 299 -8.67 6.06 -8.83
N VAL A 300 -9.04 4.92 -8.25
CA VAL A 300 -8.16 3.78 -7.99
C VAL A 300 -8.81 2.53 -8.56
N SER A 301 -8.20 1.99 -9.60
CA SER A 301 -8.66 0.80 -10.31
C SER A 301 -7.46 0.06 -10.85
N PHE A 302 -7.46 -1.26 -10.69
CA PHE A 302 -6.36 -2.11 -11.13
C PHE A 302 -6.92 -3.26 -11.97
N ASP A 303 -6.21 -3.60 -13.03
CA ASP A 303 -6.50 -4.81 -13.78
C ASP A 303 -6.07 -6.03 -12.97
N ALA A 304 -6.94 -7.03 -12.89
CA ALA A 304 -6.64 -8.28 -12.20
C ALA A 304 -6.11 -9.32 -13.20
N ALA A 305 -4.88 -9.79 -13.01
CA ALA A 305 -4.30 -10.85 -13.84
C ALA A 305 -4.35 -12.20 -13.12
N ARG A 306 -4.62 -13.27 -13.87
CA ARG A 306 -4.52 -14.67 -13.41
C ARG A 306 -3.75 -15.49 -14.42
N ASP A 307 -2.80 -16.29 -13.94
CA ASP A 307 -1.99 -17.20 -14.73
C ASP A 307 -2.40 -18.64 -14.44
N ARG A 308 -2.59 -19.45 -15.49
CA ARG A 308 -2.95 -20.87 -15.37
C ARG A 308 -2.23 -21.70 -16.42
N LEU A 309 -1.83 -22.92 -16.06
CA LEU A 309 -1.28 -23.89 -17.00
C LEU A 309 -2.41 -24.44 -17.88
N PHE A 310 -2.21 -24.44 -19.19
CA PHE A 310 -3.15 -24.98 -20.17
C PHE A 310 -2.48 -26.03 -21.04
N PHE A 311 -3.25 -27.06 -21.38
CA PHE A 311 -2.86 -28.15 -22.28
C PHE A 311 -3.76 -28.14 -23.49
N LEU A 312 -3.16 -28.22 -24.67
CA LEU A 312 -3.87 -28.35 -25.93
C LEU A 312 -3.33 -29.54 -26.69
N ARG A 313 -4.19 -30.25 -27.40
CA ARG A 313 -3.73 -31.30 -28.30
C ARG A 313 -2.91 -30.66 -29.41
N LEU A 314 -1.73 -31.20 -29.66
CA LEU A 314 -0.91 -30.85 -30.81
C LEU A 314 -1.65 -31.39 -32.05
N SER A 315 -2.29 -30.50 -32.79
CA SER A 315 -2.86 -30.82 -34.11
C SER A 315 -1.84 -30.46 -35.19
N GLY A 316 -1.91 -31.10 -36.36
CA GLY A 316 -0.93 -30.88 -37.43
C GLY A 316 -0.79 -29.42 -37.86
N VAL A 317 -1.87 -28.62 -37.76
CA VAL A 317 -1.85 -27.18 -38.05
C VAL A 317 -1.01 -26.41 -37.02
N LEU A 318 -1.12 -26.76 -35.74
CA LEU A 318 -0.37 -26.11 -34.65
C LEU A 318 1.11 -26.53 -34.66
N GLU A 319 1.40 -27.81 -34.90
CA GLU A 319 2.76 -28.31 -35.06
C GLU A 319 3.48 -27.56 -36.17
N ARG A 320 2.82 -27.43 -37.32
CA ARG A 320 3.37 -26.73 -38.48
C ARG A 320 3.60 -25.24 -38.23
N LEU A 321 2.68 -24.59 -37.52
CA LEU A 321 2.84 -23.20 -37.09
C LEU A 321 4.08 -23.03 -36.19
N LEU A 322 4.32 -23.97 -35.27
CA LEU A 322 5.49 -23.92 -34.39
C LEU A 322 6.80 -24.18 -35.14
N GLU A 323 6.81 -25.04 -36.17
CA GLU A 323 7.95 -25.18 -37.09
C GLU A 323 8.28 -23.88 -37.82
N LEU A 324 7.25 -23.20 -38.35
CA LEU A 324 7.43 -21.91 -39.02
C LEU A 324 8.06 -20.86 -38.10
N PHE A 325 7.75 -20.87 -36.80
CA PHE A 325 8.40 -19.98 -35.83
C PHE A 325 9.87 -20.33 -35.57
N ARG A 326 10.25 -21.61 -35.63
CA ARG A 326 11.67 -22.02 -35.50
C ARG A 326 12.48 -21.53 -36.70
N GLU A 327 11.91 -21.59 -37.89
CA GLU A 327 12.54 -21.12 -39.13
C GLU A 327 12.55 -19.59 -39.24
N ARG A 328 11.45 -18.93 -38.84
CA ARG A 328 11.24 -17.48 -38.95
C ARG A 328 10.75 -16.88 -37.63
N PRO A 329 11.66 -16.63 -36.65
CA PRO A 329 11.29 -16.11 -35.33
C PRO A 329 10.69 -14.69 -35.32
N ARG A 330 10.76 -13.95 -36.44
CA ARG A 330 10.30 -12.55 -36.58
C ARG A 330 9.16 -12.40 -37.60
N ILE A 331 8.38 -13.46 -37.85
CA ILE A 331 7.29 -13.44 -38.81
C ILE A 331 6.14 -12.51 -38.36
N ARG A 332 5.55 -11.78 -39.31
CA ARG A 332 4.37 -10.94 -39.06
C ARG A 332 3.08 -11.75 -39.15
N PHE A 333 2.02 -11.30 -38.49
CA PHE A 333 0.73 -12.00 -38.47
C PHE A 333 0.20 -12.28 -39.89
N GLY A 334 0.25 -11.31 -40.80
CA GLY A 334 -0.25 -11.46 -42.17
C GLY A 334 0.61 -12.41 -43.01
N GLU A 335 1.93 -12.40 -42.80
CA GLU A 335 2.85 -13.35 -43.43
C GLU A 335 2.58 -14.77 -42.92
N LEU A 336 2.41 -14.95 -41.62
CA LEU A 336 2.07 -16.24 -41.01
C LEU A 336 0.71 -16.75 -41.52
N ALA A 337 -0.28 -15.87 -41.65
CA ALA A 337 -1.59 -16.22 -42.20
C ALA A 337 -1.48 -16.68 -43.66
N ALA A 338 -0.68 -16.00 -44.48
CA ALA A 338 -0.46 -16.35 -45.88
C ALA A 338 0.26 -17.69 -46.04
N GLU A 339 1.31 -17.93 -45.26
CA GLU A 339 2.05 -19.21 -45.27
C GLU A 339 1.16 -20.38 -44.80
N LEU A 340 0.37 -20.17 -43.74
CA LEU A 340 -0.55 -21.17 -43.24
C LEU A 340 -1.65 -21.46 -44.27
N ALA A 341 -2.22 -20.42 -44.90
CA ALA A 341 -3.21 -20.58 -45.95
C ALA A 341 -2.66 -21.31 -47.18
N ALA A 342 -1.40 -21.06 -47.57
CA ALA A 342 -0.77 -21.75 -48.69
C ALA A 342 -0.60 -23.26 -48.43
N GLN A 343 -0.31 -23.64 -47.19
CA GLN A 343 -0.08 -25.02 -46.79
C GLN A 343 -1.37 -25.81 -46.53
N LEU A 344 -2.47 -25.12 -46.18
CA LEU A 344 -3.78 -25.75 -45.93
C LEU A 344 -4.65 -25.90 -47.18
N ARG A 345 -4.18 -25.49 -48.37
CA ARG A 345 -4.93 -25.62 -49.63
C ARG A 345 -5.06 -27.09 -50.06
N PRO A 346 -6.29 -27.62 -50.21
CA PRO A 346 -6.52 -28.82 -51.01
C PRO A 346 -6.31 -28.49 -52.50
N ASP A 347 -5.81 -29.44 -53.28
CA ASP A 347 -5.64 -29.29 -54.73
C ASP A 347 -6.99 -28.94 -55.41
N GLY A 348 -7.14 -27.69 -55.87
CA GLY A 348 -8.20 -27.29 -56.81
C GLY A 348 -9.25 -26.26 -56.35
N GLU A 349 -9.25 -25.77 -55.10
CA GLU A 349 -10.23 -24.76 -54.65
C GLU A 349 -9.71 -23.31 -54.67
N SER A 350 -10.63 -22.36 -54.92
CA SER A 350 -10.33 -20.92 -54.98
C SER A 350 -9.81 -20.41 -53.64
N GLY A 351 -8.56 -19.95 -53.60
CA GLY A 351 -7.79 -19.69 -52.37
C GLY A 351 -8.25 -18.53 -51.44
N GLY A 352 -9.48 -18.03 -51.57
CA GLY A 352 -10.03 -16.93 -50.77
C GLY A 352 -10.62 -17.34 -49.41
N ASP A 353 -11.09 -18.56 -49.25
CA ASP A 353 -11.66 -19.05 -47.98
C ASP A 353 -10.56 -19.56 -47.03
N ALA A 354 -9.56 -20.27 -47.56
CA ALA A 354 -8.39 -20.73 -46.79
C ALA A 354 -7.62 -19.57 -46.10
N GLY A 355 -7.52 -18.40 -46.74
CA GLY A 355 -6.91 -17.21 -46.13
C GLY A 355 -7.69 -16.68 -44.94
N ARG A 356 -9.03 -16.61 -45.06
CA ARG A 356 -9.89 -16.16 -43.96
C ARG A 356 -9.91 -17.14 -42.79
N ASP A 357 -9.85 -18.43 -43.08
CA ASP A 357 -9.80 -19.46 -42.05
C ASP A 357 -8.46 -19.46 -41.31
N ALA A 358 -7.34 -19.28 -42.02
CA ALA A 358 -6.03 -19.09 -41.40
C ALA A 358 -6.01 -17.85 -40.48
N GLU A 359 -6.52 -16.70 -40.95
CA GLU A 359 -6.60 -15.50 -40.12
C GLU A 359 -7.49 -15.69 -38.89
N ARG A 360 -8.64 -16.37 -39.04
CA ARG A 360 -9.56 -16.67 -37.93
C ARG A 360 -8.91 -17.60 -36.91
N TYR A 361 -8.19 -18.61 -37.38
CA TYR A 361 -7.45 -19.53 -36.53
C TYR A 361 -6.36 -18.81 -35.74
N LEU A 362 -5.52 -18.01 -36.40
CA LEU A 362 -4.47 -17.22 -35.72
C LEU A 362 -5.06 -16.19 -34.74
N ALA A 363 -6.20 -15.58 -35.07
CA ALA A 363 -6.91 -14.68 -34.16
C ALA A 363 -7.40 -15.42 -32.90
N ALA A 364 -7.93 -16.64 -33.06
CA ALA A 364 -8.30 -17.48 -31.92
C ALA A 364 -7.08 -17.87 -31.07
N LEU A 365 -5.92 -18.14 -31.69
CA LEU A 365 -4.68 -18.40 -30.94
C LEU A 365 -4.19 -17.18 -30.15
N LEU A 366 -4.41 -15.95 -30.66
CA LEU A 366 -4.16 -14.71 -29.89
C LEU A 366 -5.10 -14.61 -28.69
N GLU A 367 -6.40 -14.83 -28.88
CA GLU A 367 -7.41 -14.76 -27.82
C GLU A 367 -7.19 -15.79 -26.69
N VAL A 368 -6.71 -16.98 -27.07
CA VAL A 368 -6.38 -18.06 -26.14
C VAL A 368 -4.98 -17.89 -25.54
N GLY A 369 -4.18 -16.95 -26.05
CA GLY A 369 -2.87 -16.55 -25.51
C GLY A 369 -1.69 -17.45 -25.91
N ILE A 370 -1.89 -18.34 -26.88
CA ILE A 370 -0.85 -19.21 -27.48
C ILE A 370 0.03 -18.38 -28.40
N LEU A 371 -0.58 -17.47 -29.16
CA LEU A 371 0.09 -16.47 -29.96
C LEU A 371 0.08 -15.15 -29.18
N GLN A 372 1.17 -14.39 -29.25
CA GLN A 372 1.33 -13.13 -28.53
C GLN A 372 1.83 -12.04 -29.48
N LEU A 373 1.60 -10.78 -29.10
CA LEU A 373 2.06 -9.57 -29.80
C LEU A 373 3.15 -8.89 -28.98
N PRO A 374 4.39 -9.44 -28.94
CA PRO A 374 5.43 -8.98 -28.03
C PRO A 374 5.81 -7.50 -28.24
N LEU A 375 5.70 -7.00 -29.48
CA LEU A 375 6.01 -5.60 -29.80
C LEU A 375 5.11 -4.60 -29.07
N LEU A 376 3.84 -4.96 -28.83
CA LEU A 376 2.87 -4.08 -28.19
C LEU A 376 2.75 -4.32 -26.68
N ALA A 377 3.47 -5.30 -26.14
CA ALA A 377 3.44 -5.62 -24.71
C ALA A 377 4.24 -4.58 -23.92
N THR A 378 3.65 -4.05 -22.85
CA THR A 378 4.36 -3.15 -21.94
C THR A 378 5.35 -3.93 -21.08
N ASP A 379 6.64 -3.70 -21.29
CA ASP A 379 7.69 -4.24 -20.42
C ASP A 379 7.62 -3.59 -19.03
N VAL A 380 7.54 -4.39 -17.98
CA VAL A 380 7.50 -3.91 -16.59
C VAL A 380 8.85 -3.35 -16.12
N HIS A 381 9.93 -3.63 -16.86
CA HIS A 381 11.29 -3.19 -16.54
C HIS A 381 11.71 -1.91 -17.26
N THR A 382 10.90 -1.40 -18.20
CA THR A 382 11.23 -0.15 -18.90
C THR A 382 11.09 1.07 -17.99
N GLY A 383 12.07 1.97 -18.06
CA GLY A 383 12.04 3.24 -17.33
C GLY A 383 11.00 4.23 -17.86
N ASP A 384 10.68 4.13 -19.17
CA ASP A 384 9.68 4.95 -19.86
C ASP A 384 8.84 4.10 -20.82
N PRO A 385 7.68 3.59 -20.35
CA PRO A 385 6.80 2.75 -21.16
C PRO A 385 6.27 3.44 -22.43
N LEU A 386 6.02 4.75 -22.37
CA LEU A 386 5.40 5.48 -23.48
C LEU A 386 6.40 5.69 -24.62
N ARG A 387 7.64 6.11 -24.32
CA ARG A 387 8.68 6.23 -25.33
C ARG A 387 9.08 4.88 -25.92
N ALA A 388 9.13 3.82 -25.10
CA ALA A 388 9.38 2.46 -25.57
C ALA A 388 8.29 2.00 -26.55
N PHE A 389 7.01 2.21 -26.21
CA PHE A 389 5.88 1.89 -27.09
C PHE A 389 5.94 2.67 -28.41
N ARG A 390 6.23 3.98 -28.37
CA ARG A 390 6.41 4.80 -29.57
C ARG A 390 7.55 4.30 -30.45
N GLY A 391 8.69 3.92 -29.86
CA GLY A 391 9.82 3.33 -30.57
C GLY A 391 9.46 2.01 -31.23
N ALA A 392 8.71 1.16 -30.53
CA ALA A 392 8.22 -0.11 -31.04
C ALA A 392 7.32 0.07 -32.27
N LEU A 393 6.38 1.03 -32.23
CA LEU A 393 5.54 1.36 -33.40
C LEU A 393 6.37 1.85 -34.59
N ARG A 394 7.37 2.71 -34.38
CA ARG A 394 8.25 3.18 -35.47
C ARG A 394 9.04 2.05 -36.12
N SER A 395 9.46 1.06 -35.34
CA SER A 395 10.20 -0.10 -35.85
C SER A 395 9.41 -1.00 -36.81
N LEU A 396 8.08 -0.83 -36.91
CA LEU A 396 7.27 -1.53 -37.91
C LEU A 396 7.51 -1.03 -39.33
N GLU A 397 7.99 0.21 -39.48
CA GLU A 397 8.21 0.87 -40.77
C GLU A 397 6.94 0.87 -41.65
N ARG A 398 5.78 1.09 -41.01
CA ARG A 398 4.47 1.19 -41.67
C ARG A 398 3.90 2.60 -41.58
N PRO A 399 3.19 3.10 -42.61
CA PRO A 399 2.60 4.44 -42.59
C PRO A 399 1.65 4.67 -41.41
N TRP A 400 0.75 3.72 -41.13
CA TRP A 400 -0.19 3.83 -40.02
C TRP A 400 0.52 3.85 -38.65
N ALA A 401 1.57 3.03 -38.49
CA ALA A 401 2.30 2.92 -37.23
C ALA A 401 3.14 4.19 -36.98
N THR A 402 3.72 4.76 -38.04
CA THR A 402 4.42 6.03 -38.01
C THR A 402 3.48 7.17 -37.63
N ALA A 403 2.29 7.23 -38.25
CA ALA A 403 1.29 8.25 -37.92
C ALA A 403 0.87 8.20 -36.43
N VAL A 404 0.57 7.02 -35.90
CA VAL A 404 0.24 6.84 -34.48
C VAL A 404 1.44 7.23 -33.59
N ALA A 405 2.66 6.82 -33.94
CA ALA A 405 3.87 7.16 -33.19
C ALA A 405 4.17 8.67 -33.21
N ASP A 406 3.84 9.37 -34.29
CA ASP A 406 3.98 10.82 -34.41
C ASP A 406 2.94 11.55 -33.55
N ARG A 407 1.71 11.05 -33.49
CA ARG A 407 0.68 11.58 -32.58
C ARG A 407 1.06 11.44 -31.11
N LEU A 408 1.75 10.36 -30.73
CA LEU A 408 2.25 10.18 -29.37
C LEU A 408 3.37 11.16 -28.99
N ALA A 409 3.94 11.93 -29.93
CA ALA A 409 4.95 12.93 -29.63
C ALA A 409 4.43 14.08 -28.75
N ALA A 410 3.17 14.50 -28.93
CA ALA A 410 2.58 15.60 -28.14
C ALA A 410 2.38 15.21 -26.66
N PRO A 411 1.76 14.06 -26.32
CA PRO A 411 1.72 13.58 -24.94
C PRO A 411 3.10 13.43 -24.29
N ILE A 412 4.11 12.99 -25.05
CA ILE A 412 5.50 12.90 -24.55
C ILE A 412 6.04 14.29 -24.23
N ALA A 413 5.89 15.26 -25.14
CA ALA A 413 6.36 16.62 -24.92
C ALA A 413 5.62 17.33 -23.76
N ALA A 414 4.35 17.01 -23.53
CA ALA A 414 3.61 17.47 -22.37
C ALA A 414 4.13 16.87 -21.06
N LEU A 415 4.45 15.56 -21.06
CA LEU A 415 5.09 14.89 -19.92
C LEU A 415 6.48 15.45 -19.61
N ASP A 416 7.26 15.83 -20.62
CA ASP A 416 8.59 16.41 -20.43
C ASP A 416 8.56 17.79 -19.78
N ARG A 417 7.50 18.57 -20.02
CA ARG A 417 7.29 19.87 -19.39
C ARG A 417 6.72 19.78 -17.98
N TRP A 418 6.11 18.65 -17.62
CA TRP A 418 5.41 18.46 -16.35
C TRP A 418 6.28 18.73 -15.11
N PRO A 419 7.52 18.24 -14.99
CA PRO A 419 8.29 18.37 -13.75
C PRO A 419 8.53 19.83 -13.32
N ALA A 420 8.72 20.73 -14.30
CA ALA A 420 8.98 22.15 -14.07
C ALA A 420 7.72 23.02 -14.05
N ALA A 421 6.53 22.44 -14.29
CA ALA A 421 5.28 23.17 -14.40
C ALA A 421 4.68 23.53 -13.04
N ASP A 422 4.14 24.74 -12.93
CA ASP A 422 3.28 25.18 -11.82
C ASP A 422 1.88 24.53 -11.88
N VAL A 423 1.06 24.73 -10.85
CA VAL A 423 -0.27 24.10 -10.75
C VAL A 423 -1.17 24.43 -11.96
N PRO A 424 -1.34 25.69 -12.39
CA PRO A 424 -2.14 26.00 -13.59
C PRO A 424 -1.60 25.34 -14.86
N THR A 425 -0.28 25.33 -15.06
CA THR A 425 0.34 24.71 -16.22
C THR A 425 0.14 23.19 -16.20
N ARG A 426 0.31 22.53 -15.04
CA ARG A 426 0.02 21.11 -14.87
C ARG A 426 -1.43 20.77 -15.24
N ARG A 427 -2.40 21.60 -14.85
CA ARG A 427 -3.81 21.42 -15.24
C ARG A 427 -4.00 21.48 -16.76
N ALA A 428 -3.35 22.45 -17.42
CA ALA A 428 -3.38 22.57 -18.88
C ALA A 428 -2.74 21.35 -19.55
N LEU A 429 -1.57 20.89 -19.05
CA LEU A 429 -0.87 19.70 -19.56
C LEU A 429 -1.70 18.41 -19.41
N LEU A 430 -2.42 18.20 -18.30
CA LEU A 430 -3.33 17.07 -18.15
C LEU A 430 -4.44 17.08 -19.21
N THR A 431 -4.97 18.27 -19.50
CA THR A 431 -6.01 18.46 -20.52
C THR A 431 -5.47 18.20 -21.92
N GLU A 432 -4.27 18.69 -22.23
CA GLU A 432 -3.54 18.44 -23.47
C GLU A 432 -3.33 16.93 -23.68
N ILE A 433 -2.71 16.25 -22.69
CA ILE A 433 -2.46 14.80 -22.73
C ILE A 433 -3.77 14.03 -22.95
N ARG A 434 -4.82 14.36 -22.21
CA ARG A 434 -6.14 13.73 -22.36
C ARG A 434 -6.69 13.89 -23.77
N THR A 435 -6.64 15.10 -24.31
CA THR A 435 -7.19 15.44 -25.63
C THR A 435 -6.45 14.69 -26.72
N GLU A 436 -5.12 14.70 -26.69
CA GLU A 436 -4.28 14.01 -27.67
C GLU A 436 -4.48 12.49 -27.61
N LEU A 437 -4.54 11.90 -26.42
CA LEU A 437 -4.78 10.45 -26.28
C LEU A 437 -6.17 10.03 -26.78
N VAL A 438 -7.21 10.85 -26.54
CA VAL A 438 -8.55 10.62 -27.10
C VAL A 438 -8.53 10.73 -28.62
N ALA A 439 -7.79 11.69 -29.18
CA ALA A 439 -7.61 11.81 -30.63
C ALA A 439 -6.93 10.57 -31.22
N VAL A 440 -5.89 10.03 -30.56
CA VAL A 440 -5.23 8.78 -30.98
C VAL A 440 -6.22 7.60 -30.96
N HIS A 441 -7.04 7.46 -29.92
CA HIS A 441 -8.06 6.40 -29.87
C HIS A 441 -9.06 6.51 -31.04
N ARG A 442 -9.54 7.71 -31.34
CA ARG A 442 -10.46 7.95 -32.48
C ARG A 442 -9.81 7.65 -33.82
N GLU A 443 -8.56 8.06 -34.02
CA GLU A 443 -7.78 7.70 -35.22
C GLU A 443 -7.61 6.18 -35.34
N LEU A 444 -7.50 5.50 -34.21
CA LEU A 444 -7.46 4.04 -34.17
C LEU A 444 -8.83 3.36 -34.41
N GLY A 445 -9.92 4.12 -34.57
CA GLY A 445 -11.25 3.60 -34.90
C GLY A 445 -12.18 3.45 -33.70
N GLU A 446 -11.83 3.98 -32.52
CA GLU A 446 -12.69 3.95 -31.34
C GLU A 446 -13.64 5.17 -31.31
N GLU A 447 -14.92 4.94 -31.60
CA GLU A 447 -15.94 5.99 -31.64
C GLU A 447 -16.25 6.59 -30.26
N ARG A 448 -16.18 5.77 -29.20
CA ARG A 448 -16.45 6.18 -27.82
C ARG A 448 -15.17 6.23 -27.00
N ALA A 449 -14.14 6.86 -27.58
CA ALA A 449 -12.82 7.00 -26.98
C ALA A 449 -12.88 7.60 -25.57
N SER A 450 -12.37 6.85 -24.60
CA SER A 450 -12.21 7.30 -23.22
C SER A 450 -10.85 6.86 -22.68
N VAL A 451 -10.28 7.72 -21.85
CA VAL A 451 -9.02 7.46 -21.15
C VAL A 451 -9.29 7.33 -19.65
N PRO A 452 -8.45 6.61 -18.89
CA PRO A 452 -8.62 6.47 -17.45
C PRO A 452 -8.72 7.83 -16.74
N GLN A 453 -9.47 7.89 -15.63
CA GLN A 453 -9.54 9.11 -14.82
C GLN A 453 -8.14 9.54 -14.35
N THR A 454 -7.37 8.60 -13.82
CA THR A 454 -5.98 8.77 -13.39
C THR A 454 -5.05 8.52 -14.57
N LEU A 455 -4.65 9.60 -15.25
CA LEU A 455 -3.79 9.53 -16.43
C LEU A 455 -2.31 9.38 -16.09
N LEU A 456 -1.86 10.02 -15.01
CA LEU A 456 -0.45 10.08 -14.64
C LEU A 456 -0.27 9.52 -13.24
N TYR A 457 0.82 8.79 -13.05
CA TYR A 457 1.41 8.54 -11.74
C TYR A 457 2.65 9.42 -11.59
N GLU A 458 2.80 10.06 -10.44
CA GLU A 458 3.94 10.90 -10.14
C GLU A 458 4.60 10.42 -8.85
N ASP A 459 5.90 10.18 -8.92
CA ASP A 459 6.75 10.01 -7.75
C ASP A 459 7.64 11.26 -7.62
N VAL A 460 7.74 11.83 -6.41
CA VAL A 460 8.51 13.05 -6.14
C VAL A 460 9.74 12.69 -5.31
N ALA A 461 10.92 12.87 -5.88
CA ALA A 461 12.19 12.69 -5.18
C ALA A 461 12.56 13.96 -4.39
N ALA A 462 13.17 13.77 -3.23
CA ALA A 462 13.67 14.80 -2.33
C ALA A 462 15.17 14.67 -2.06
N GLY A 463 15.90 14.09 -3.02
CA GLY A 463 17.36 13.95 -2.96
C GLY A 463 17.83 12.86 -1.99
N GLN A 464 18.94 13.14 -1.31
CA GLN A 464 19.62 12.22 -0.40
C GLN A 464 19.60 12.74 1.03
N VAL A 465 19.62 11.81 1.99
CA VAL A 465 19.68 12.10 3.42
C VAL A 465 20.67 11.16 4.11
N SER A 466 21.13 11.52 5.30
CA SER A 466 21.90 10.60 6.15
C SER A 466 21.41 10.57 7.58
N ALA A 467 21.54 9.40 8.21
CA ALA A 467 21.13 9.14 9.58
C ALA A 467 22.26 8.50 10.38
N ASP A 468 22.25 8.68 11.70
CA ASP A 468 23.25 8.11 12.60
C ASP A 468 23.13 6.58 12.66
N ALA A 469 24.20 5.88 12.26
CA ALA A 469 24.21 4.42 12.20
C ALA A 469 24.11 3.76 13.58
N GLU A 470 24.75 4.30 14.61
CA GLU A 470 24.78 3.70 15.95
C GLU A 470 23.45 3.89 16.67
N LEU A 471 22.86 5.08 16.55
CA LEU A 471 21.56 5.39 17.14
C LEU A 471 20.46 4.52 16.52
N TRP A 472 20.42 4.41 15.19
CA TRP A 472 19.42 3.58 14.51
C TRP A 472 19.66 2.08 14.70
N ALA A 473 20.91 1.65 14.96
CA ALA A 473 21.19 0.28 15.35
C ALA A 473 20.50 -0.08 16.67
N ARG A 474 20.65 0.79 17.69
CA ARG A 474 20.00 0.60 19.00
C ARG A 474 18.48 0.74 18.95
N LEU A 475 17.98 1.79 18.30
CA LEU A 475 16.54 2.11 18.30
C LEU A 475 15.71 1.15 17.43
N ALA A 476 16.28 0.62 16.34
CA ALA A 476 15.54 -0.19 15.38
C ALA A 476 16.17 -1.56 15.17
N ALA A 477 17.44 -1.64 14.78
CA ALA A 477 18.03 -2.89 14.30
C ALA A 477 18.04 -4.01 15.36
N GLU A 478 18.44 -3.67 16.58
CA GLU A 478 18.51 -4.60 17.71
C GLU A 478 17.12 -5.11 18.13
N PRO A 479 16.12 -4.26 18.44
CA PRO A 479 14.75 -4.71 18.71
C PRO A 479 14.11 -5.50 17.56
N LEU A 480 14.31 -5.05 16.32
CA LEU A 480 13.75 -5.73 15.15
C LEU A 480 14.42 -7.08 14.88
N ALA A 481 15.70 -7.26 15.25
CA ALA A 481 16.37 -8.55 15.17
C ALA A 481 15.76 -9.56 16.15
N GLU A 482 15.38 -9.14 17.37
CA GLU A 482 14.65 -10.00 18.30
C GLU A 482 13.24 -10.32 17.79
N LEU A 483 12.51 -9.31 17.29
CA LEU A 483 11.19 -9.52 16.69
C LEU A 483 11.24 -10.46 15.47
N ALA A 484 12.28 -10.37 14.65
CA ALA A 484 12.46 -11.17 13.44
C ALA A 484 12.41 -12.68 13.72
N ARG A 485 12.77 -13.11 14.93
CA ARG A 485 12.74 -14.51 15.36
C ARG A 485 11.33 -15.09 15.42
N ILE A 486 10.32 -14.24 15.64
CA ILE A 486 8.92 -14.65 15.74
C ILE A 486 8.07 -14.17 14.56
N LEU A 487 8.62 -13.40 13.62
CA LEU A 487 7.89 -12.98 12.41
C LEU A 487 7.21 -14.11 11.62
N PRO A 488 7.77 -15.34 11.53
CA PRO A 488 7.08 -16.47 10.89
C PRO A 488 5.69 -16.79 11.47
N VAL A 489 5.43 -16.46 12.73
CA VAL A 489 4.12 -16.62 13.39
C VAL A 489 3.03 -15.84 12.66
N PHE A 490 3.37 -14.67 12.13
CA PHE A 490 2.43 -13.76 11.45
C PHE A 490 2.32 -14.01 9.95
N ASP A 491 3.12 -14.92 9.38
CA ASP A 491 3.09 -15.21 7.96
C ASP A 491 1.93 -16.16 7.60
N LEU A 492 0.86 -15.59 7.06
CA LEU A 492 -0.33 -16.33 6.59
C LEU A 492 -0.04 -17.31 5.46
N GLY A 493 1.03 -17.09 4.68
CA GLY A 493 1.45 -17.95 3.59
C GLY A 493 2.40 -19.08 4.03
N LEU A 494 2.91 -19.08 5.27
CA LEU A 494 3.89 -20.08 5.71
C LEU A 494 3.31 -21.49 5.73
N ALA A 495 2.10 -21.67 6.26
CA ALA A 495 1.42 -22.97 6.25
C ALA A 495 1.26 -23.50 4.83
N GLN A 496 0.83 -22.65 3.88
CA GLN A 496 0.68 -23.00 2.46
C GLN A 496 2.01 -23.45 1.83
N ARG A 497 3.11 -22.73 2.12
CA ARG A 497 4.47 -23.10 1.65
C ARG A 497 4.95 -24.41 2.24
N LEU A 498 4.63 -24.68 3.52
CA LEU A 498 4.93 -25.95 4.17
C LEU A 498 4.08 -27.10 3.59
N THR A 499 2.82 -26.86 3.23
CA THR A 499 1.98 -27.84 2.53
C THR A 499 2.55 -28.17 1.15
N LEU A 500 3.02 -27.17 0.39
CA LEU A 500 3.73 -27.41 -0.88
C LEU A 500 5.01 -28.23 -0.66
N LYS A 501 5.78 -27.94 0.40
CA LYS A 501 6.95 -28.77 0.78
C LYS A 501 6.55 -30.21 1.08
N GLY A 502 5.45 -30.42 1.82
CA GLY A 502 4.93 -31.75 2.11
C GLY A 502 4.52 -32.50 0.85
N PHE A 503 3.84 -31.81 -0.07
CA PHE A 503 3.43 -32.38 -1.36
C PHE A 503 4.66 -32.81 -2.19
N PHE A 504 5.67 -31.95 -2.27
CA PHE A 504 6.93 -32.26 -2.94
C PHE A 504 7.62 -33.47 -2.32
N LEU A 505 7.72 -33.53 -0.99
CA LEU A 505 8.35 -34.65 -0.29
C LEU A 505 7.59 -35.96 -0.46
N ALA A 506 6.25 -35.92 -0.50
CA ALA A 506 5.42 -37.11 -0.75
C ALA A 506 5.63 -37.65 -2.17
N ARG A 507 5.79 -36.77 -3.16
CA ARG A 507 5.92 -37.15 -4.58
C ARG A 507 7.35 -37.54 -4.98
N HIS A 508 8.35 -36.81 -4.48
CA HIS A 508 9.74 -36.94 -4.92
C HIS A 508 10.69 -37.50 -3.84
N GLY A 509 10.28 -37.54 -2.58
CA GLY A 509 11.13 -37.97 -1.48
C GLY A 509 12.22 -36.97 -1.10
N ARG A 510 12.97 -37.28 -0.03
CA ARG A 510 14.15 -36.49 0.38
C ARG A 510 15.30 -36.73 -0.59
N GLY A 511 15.94 -35.65 -1.04
CA GLY A 511 16.97 -35.70 -2.08
C GLY A 511 16.41 -35.83 -3.51
N GLY A 512 15.09 -35.97 -3.65
CA GLY A 512 14.42 -35.95 -4.93
C GLY A 512 14.49 -34.58 -5.62
N ARG A 513 14.33 -34.59 -6.94
CA ARG A 513 14.36 -33.42 -7.80
C ARG A 513 13.15 -33.44 -8.72
N SER A 514 12.56 -32.26 -8.96
CA SER A 514 11.63 -32.04 -10.06
C SER A 514 12.32 -31.18 -11.10
N ASP A 515 12.39 -31.69 -12.33
CA ASP A 515 12.87 -30.94 -13.49
C ASP A 515 11.78 -30.05 -14.12
N ASP A 516 10.52 -30.25 -13.73
CA ASP A 516 9.35 -29.52 -14.23
C ASP A 516 8.59 -28.84 -13.08
N LEU A 517 8.99 -27.60 -12.77
CA LEU A 517 8.37 -26.79 -11.72
C LEU A 517 6.91 -26.44 -12.05
N LEU A 518 6.60 -26.18 -13.32
CA LEU A 518 5.25 -25.77 -13.72
C LEU A 518 4.25 -26.93 -13.54
N GLN A 519 4.66 -28.16 -13.86
CA GLN A 519 3.83 -29.34 -13.62
C GLN A 519 3.66 -29.59 -12.12
N LEU A 520 4.74 -29.49 -11.34
CA LEU A 520 4.65 -29.63 -9.88
C LEU A 520 3.64 -28.65 -9.26
N VAL A 521 3.68 -27.37 -9.67
CA VAL A 521 2.73 -26.36 -9.18
C VAL A 521 1.32 -26.66 -9.65
N HIS A 522 1.14 -27.07 -10.91
CA HIS A 522 -0.18 -27.44 -11.42
C HIS A 522 -0.77 -28.65 -10.67
N ASP A 523 -0.02 -29.74 -10.54
CA ASP A 523 -0.43 -30.93 -9.78
C ASP A 523 -0.76 -30.55 -8.33
N PHE A 524 0.06 -29.72 -7.69
CA PHE A 524 -0.23 -29.22 -6.34
C PHE A 524 -1.57 -28.47 -6.26
N HIS A 525 -1.87 -27.64 -7.26
CA HIS A 525 -3.13 -26.91 -7.33
C HIS A 525 -4.34 -27.83 -7.48
N GLU A 526 -4.29 -28.75 -8.42
CA GLU A 526 -5.39 -29.66 -8.75
C GLU A 526 -5.59 -30.76 -7.70
N ASP A 527 -4.51 -31.37 -7.21
CA ASP A 527 -4.60 -32.55 -6.33
C ASP A 527 -4.97 -32.18 -4.89
N ILE A 528 -4.55 -31.00 -4.40
CA ILE A 528 -4.69 -30.68 -2.97
C ILE A 528 -5.02 -29.21 -2.68
N PHE A 529 -4.37 -28.24 -3.32
CA PHE A 529 -4.35 -26.87 -2.83
C PHE A 529 -5.69 -26.14 -3.00
N HIS A 530 -6.44 -26.39 -4.09
CA HIS A 530 -7.77 -25.80 -4.25
C HIS A 530 -8.74 -26.25 -3.16
N GLN A 531 -8.74 -27.55 -2.82
CA GLN A 531 -9.58 -28.07 -1.74
C GLN A 531 -9.09 -27.57 -0.37
N TYR A 532 -7.78 -27.48 -0.17
CA TYR A 532 -7.17 -26.90 1.03
C TYR A 532 -7.63 -25.46 1.28
N LEU A 533 -7.59 -24.61 0.26
CA LEU A 533 -8.06 -23.22 0.36
C LEU A 533 -9.56 -23.12 0.66
N GLN A 534 -10.38 -23.94 0.00
CA GLN A 534 -11.82 -23.97 0.28
C GLN A 534 -12.10 -24.36 1.74
N PHE A 535 -11.46 -25.41 2.24
CA PHE A 535 -11.67 -25.88 3.60
C PHE A 535 -11.18 -24.88 4.64
N THR A 536 -9.97 -24.35 4.47
CA THR A 536 -9.39 -23.35 5.39
C THR A 536 -10.17 -22.04 5.38
N SER A 537 -10.71 -21.61 4.24
CA SER A 537 -11.56 -20.40 4.17
C SER A 537 -12.91 -20.53 4.88
N ALA A 538 -13.38 -21.77 5.08
CA ALA A 538 -14.64 -22.06 5.75
C ALA A 538 -14.48 -22.26 7.27
N LYS A 539 -13.24 -22.26 7.80
CA LYS A 539 -13.00 -22.41 9.23
C LYS A 539 -13.42 -21.18 10.01
N SER A 540 -14.00 -21.42 11.20
CA SER A 540 -14.18 -20.38 12.21
C SER A 540 -12.83 -19.81 12.64
N GLY A 541 -12.78 -18.49 12.83
CA GLY A 541 -11.61 -17.80 13.39
C GLY A 541 -11.42 -18.04 14.90
N GLU A 542 -12.43 -18.61 15.57
CA GLU A 542 -12.41 -18.93 17.00
C GLU A 542 -12.44 -20.44 17.20
N ALA A 543 -11.51 -20.98 17.98
CA ALA A 543 -11.57 -22.36 18.46
C ALA A 543 -12.60 -22.48 19.59
N GLU A 544 -13.23 -23.66 19.75
CA GLU A 544 -14.28 -23.93 20.75
C GLU A 544 -13.91 -23.59 22.21
N HIS A 545 -12.62 -23.41 22.52
CA HIS A 545 -12.10 -23.14 23.86
C HIS A 545 -11.43 -21.77 23.99
N GLY A 546 -11.69 -20.82 23.08
CA GLY A 546 -11.05 -19.49 23.07
C GLY A 546 -9.55 -19.52 22.73
N GLY A 547 -9.06 -20.66 22.25
CA GLY A 547 -7.68 -20.87 21.80
C GLY A 547 -7.44 -20.45 20.35
N TYR A 548 -6.18 -20.53 19.92
CA TYR A 548 -5.83 -20.32 18.52
C TYR A 548 -6.27 -21.52 17.67
N PRO A 549 -7.05 -21.34 16.59
CA PRO A 549 -7.45 -22.44 15.72
C PRO A 549 -6.25 -23.01 14.98
N ALA A 550 -6.01 -24.31 15.11
CA ALA A 550 -4.88 -24.98 14.45
C ALA A 550 -5.00 -24.96 12.93
N GLU A 551 -3.86 -24.86 12.25
CA GLU A 551 -3.75 -24.99 10.81
C GLU A 551 -4.08 -26.41 10.34
N GLU A 552 -4.56 -26.52 9.09
CA GLU A 552 -4.74 -27.84 8.48
C GLU A 552 -3.40 -28.45 8.09
N ASN A 553 -3.11 -29.66 8.61
CA ASN A 553 -1.86 -30.35 8.37
C ASN A 553 -2.06 -31.70 7.66
N TRP A 554 -2.73 -31.68 6.50
CA TRP A 554 -3.11 -32.88 5.74
C TRP A 554 -1.94 -33.79 5.37
N LEU A 555 -0.73 -33.23 5.24
CA LEU A 555 0.49 -33.94 4.85
C LEU A 555 1.46 -34.15 6.01
N GLY A 556 0.99 -34.01 7.26
CA GLY A 556 1.74 -34.36 8.47
C GLY A 556 3.10 -33.66 8.62
N GLN A 557 3.21 -32.40 8.15
CA GLN A 557 4.45 -31.62 8.23
C GLN A 557 4.71 -31.18 9.67
N PRO A 558 5.82 -31.61 10.31
CA PRO A 558 6.12 -31.23 11.70
C PRO A 558 6.24 -29.71 11.90
N GLN A 559 6.65 -28.98 10.85
CA GLN A 559 6.78 -27.53 10.87
C GLN A 559 5.43 -26.81 11.00
N ILE A 560 4.33 -27.37 10.49
CA ILE A 560 2.99 -26.77 10.66
C ILE A 560 2.58 -26.90 12.13
N THR A 561 2.78 -28.07 12.74
CA THR A 561 2.52 -28.27 14.18
C THR A 561 3.41 -27.39 15.08
N ALA A 562 4.65 -27.11 14.68
CA ALA A 562 5.52 -26.17 15.37
C ALA A 562 5.02 -24.72 15.26
N LEU A 563 4.54 -24.33 14.07
CA LEU A 563 3.91 -23.02 13.84
C LEU A 563 2.66 -22.82 14.71
N ASP A 564 1.79 -23.83 14.79
CA ASP A 564 0.59 -23.78 15.65
C ASP A 564 0.95 -23.61 17.13
N ARG A 565 1.95 -24.35 17.61
CA ARG A 565 2.44 -24.21 18.99
C ARG A 565 3.00 -22.83 19.27
N ALA A 566 3.78 -22.26 18.35
CA ALA A 566 4.29 -20.90 18.49
C ALA A 566 3.18 -19.84 18.51
N ARG A 567 2.16 -19.98 17.65
CA ARG A 567 0.98 -19.10 17.62
C ARG A 567 0.16 -19.21 18.90
N ALA A 568 -0.05 -20.42 19.40
CA ALA A 568 -0.74 -20.66 20.66
C ALA A 568 0.03 -20.09 21.86
N GLU A 569 1.36 -20.25 21.88
CA GLU A 569 2.22 -19.71 22.94
C GLU A 569 2.23 -18.17 22.95
N LEU A 570 2.29 -17.53 21.77
CA LEU A 570 2.17 -16.07 21.67
C LEU A 570 0.80 -15.61 22.20
N ALA A 571 -0.29 -16.24 21.76
CA ALA A 571 -1.64 -15.88 22.20
C ALA A 571 -1.83 -16.07 23.71
N ARG A 572 -1.28 -17.14 24.28
CA ARG A 572 -1.30 -17.40 25.73
C ARG A 572 -0.57 -16.29 26.49
N ARG A 573 0.66 -15.96 26.11
CA ARG A 573 1.45 -14.90 26.75
C ARG A 573 0.79 -13.53 26.68
N MET A 574 0.24 -13.18 25.51
CA MET A 574 -0.47 -11.91 25.35
C MET A 574 -1.66 -11.81 26.31
N ARG A 575 -2.41 -12.90 26.51
CA ARG A 575 -3.51 -12.94 27.49
C ARG A 575 -3.00 -12.82 28.92
N ASP A 576 -2.00 -13.61 29.31
CA ASP A 576 -1.45 -13.59 30.66
C ASP A 576 -0.90 -12.19 31.02
N LEU A 577 -0.22 -11.54 30.08
CA LEU A 577 0.30 -10.18 30.25
C LEU A 577 -0.84 -9.15 30.34
N ALA A 578 -1.88 -9.30 29.52
CA ALA A 578 -3.03 -8.40 29.56
C ALA A 578 -3.82 -8.50 30.88
N GLU A 579 -3.96 -9.70 31.45
CA GLU A 579 -4.61 -9.90 32.75
C GLU A 579 -3.82 -9.30 33.92
N GLN A 580 -2.51 -9.12 33.75
CA GLN A 580 -1.61 -8.54 34.74
C GLN A 580 -1.45 -7.02 34.59
N LEU A 581 -2.04 -6.40 33.56
CA LEU A 581 -1.96 -4.97 33.35
C LEU A 581 -2.75 -4.22 34.44
N PRO A 582 -2.16 -3.19 35.07
CA PRO A 582 -2.91 -2.30 35.95
C PRO A 582 -4.07 -1.62 35.23
N ASP A 583 -5.15 -1.32 35.97
CA ASP A 583 -6.25 -0.52 35.45
C ASP A 583 -5.74 0.83 34.92
N GLY A 584 -6.02 1.13 33.66
CA GLY A 584 -5.59 2.36 32.99
C GLY A 584 -4.19 2.30 32.35
N ALA A 585 -3.52 1.15 32.32
CA ALA A 585 -2.27 1.00 31.56
C ALA A 585 -2.51 1.16 30.05
N GLU A 586 -1.70 1.99 29.40
CA GLU A 586 -1.82 2.27 27.95
C GLU A 586 -1.02 1.29 27.07
N GLU A 587 -0.02 0.61 27.64
CA GLU A 587 0.95 -0.20 26.90
C GLU A 587 1.18 -1.57 27.54
N LEU A 588 1.36 -2.58 26.70
CA LEU A 588 1.79 -3.93 27.06
C LEU A 588 3.22 -4.16 26.57
N THR A 589 4.12 -4.55 27.47
CA THR A 589 5.52 -4.78 27.14
C THR A 589 5.80 -6.25 26.90
N LEU A 590 6.38 -6.59 25.75
CA LEU A 590 6.92 -7.92 25.46
C LEU A 590 8.42 -7.94 25.73
N THR A 591 8.88 -8.87 26.57
CA THR A 591 10.30 -9.01 26.89
C THR A 591 11.03 -9.92 25.90
N ALA A 592 12.36 -9.85 25.88
CA ALA A 592 13.17 -10.79 25.10
C ALA A 592 12.93 -12.26 25.50
N ALA A 593 12.59 -12.52 26.78
CA ALA A 593 12.25 -13.86 27.26
C ALA A 593 10.92 -14.36 26.67
N ASP A 594 9.93 -13.48 26.51
CA ASP A 594 8.65 -13.80 25.89
C ASP A 594 8.84 -14.16 24.41
N LEU A 595 9.60 -13.34 23.67
CA LEU A 595 9.91 -13.60 22.27
C LEU A 595 10.74 -14.88 22.11
N ALA A 596 11.69 -15.14 23.01
CA ALA A 596 12.51 -16.35 22.98
C ALA A 596 11.69 -17.63 23.19
N ALA A 597 10.69 -17.60 24.08
CA ALA A 597 9.80 -18.74 24.31
C ALA A 597 8.96 -19.08 23.07
N VAL A 598 8.40 -18.05 22.41
CA VAL A 598 7.66 -18.24 21.15
C VAL A 598 8.58 -18.74 20.03
N ALA A 599 9.78 -18.17 19.92
CA ALA A 599 10.76 -18.60 18.92
C ALA A 599 11.23 -20.05 19.14
N ALA A 600 11.29 -20.53 20.38
CA ALA A 600 11.65 -21.91 20.70
C ALA A 600 10.65 -22.92 20.13
N GLU A 601 9.35 -22.60 20.16
CA GLU A 601 8.30 -23.45 19.58
C GLU A 601 8.37 -23.54 18.06
N LEU A 602 8.81 -22.47 17.37
CA LEU A 602 8.97 -22.50 15.90
C LEU A 602 10.01 -23.53 15.45
N GLY A 603 11.08 -23.76 16.21
CA GLY A 603 12.14 -24.72 15.89
C GLY A 603 12.62 -24.61 14.43
N THR A 604 12.51 -25.71 13.67
CA THR A 604 12.92 -25.77 12.24
C THR A 604 11.94 -25.13 11.26
N ALA A 605 10.78 -24.65 11.72
CA ALA A 605 9.86 -23.86 10.90
C ALA A 605 10.40 -22.44 10.64
N ALA A 606 11.28 -21.95 11.52
CA ALA A 606 12.02 -20.71 11.29
C ALA A 606 13.07 -20.91 10.18
N ALA A 607 13.01 -20.08 9.13
CA ALA A 607 14.04 -20.08 8.10
C ALA A 607 15.35 -19.50 8.65
N GLY A 608 16.50 -20.09 8.28
CA GLY A 608 17.81 -19.67 8.82
C GLY A 608 18.29 -18.27 8.41
N PHE A 609 17.85 -17.74 7.26
CA PHE A 609 18.09 -16.36 6.84
C PHE A 609 16.89 -15.83 6.06
N ALA A 610 16.28 -14.76 6.57
CA ALA A 610 15.19 -14.04 5.92
C ALA A 610 15.50 -12.53 5.99
N PRO A 611 15.90 -11.90 4.87
CA PRO A 611 16.04 -10.45 4.84
C PRO A 611 14.66 -9.81 4.91
N HIS A 612 14.53 -8.80 5.77
CA HIS A 612 13.30 -8.04 5.95
C HIS A 612 13.53 -6.58 5.63
N SER A 613 12.46 -5.95 5.17
CA SER A 613 12.37 -4.51 4.98
C SER A 613 11.31 -3.97 5.93
N HIS A 614 11.72 -3.14 6.88
CA HIS A 614 10.84 -2.58 7.91
C HIS A 614 10.49 -1.13 7.57
N PHE A 615 9.23 -0.79 7.77
CA PHE A 615 8.71 0.56 7.64
C PHE A 615 8.46 1.04 9.06
N VAL A 616 9.24 2.02 9.47
CA VAL A 616 9.24 2.52 10.83
C VAL A 616 9.06 4.03 10.85
N GLN A 617 8.51 4.54 11.95
CA GLN A 617 8.41 5.97 12.22
C GLN A 617 9.15 6.28 13.52
N LEU A 618 9.88 7.39 13.50
CA LEU A 618 10.43 7.95 14.73
C LEU A 618 9.31 8.66 15.49
N ALA A 619 9.23 8.43 16.79
CA ALA A 619 8.41 9.17 17.74
C ALA A 619 9.32 9.71 18.85
N ASP A 620 8.84 10.74 19.55
CA ASP A 620 9.45 11.25 20.76
C ASP A 620 8.42 11.15 21.89
N ARG A 621 8.84 10.62 23.03
CA ARG A 621 8.04 10.57 24.25
C ARG A 621 8.86 11.19 25.38
N ASP A 622 8.46 12.38 25.79
CA ASP A 622 9.12 13.12 26.88
C ASP A 622 10.64 13.27 26.69
N GLY A 623 11.10 13.43 25.45
CA GLY A 623 12.51 13.53 25.09
C GLY A 623 13.24 12.19 24.87
N GLU A 624 12.52 11.06 25.01
CA GLU A 624 13.04 9.75 24.65
C GLU A 624 12.62 9.35 23.22
N PRO A 625 13.58 9.11 22.30
CA PRO A 625 13.27 8.69 20.95
C PRO A 625 12.80 7.23 20.92
N LEU A 626 11.68 6.99 20.25
CA LEU A 626 11.07 5.68 20.06
C LEU A 626 10.90 5.36 18.57
N VAL A 627 10.83 4.09 18.24
CA VAL A 627 10.59 3.62 16.87
C VAL A 627 9.30 2.82 16.81
N VAL A 628 8.34 3.31 16.05
CA VAL A 628 7.05 2.65 15.79
C VAL A 628 7.16 1.82 14.52
N LEU A 629 7.00 0.50 14.64
CA LEU A 629 6.96 -0.41 13.50
C LEU A 629 5.57 -0.39 12.85
N ASN A 630 5.48 0.15 11.63
CA ASN A 630 4.23 0.15 10.88
C ASN A 630 4.01 -1.14 10.10
N HIS A 631 5.03 -1.56 9.35
CA HIS A 631 4.96 -2.73 8.47
C HIS A 631 6.30 -3.44 8.40
N SER A 632 6.24 -4.76 8.25
CA SER A 632 7.39 -5.62 7.97
C SER A 632 7.11 -6.43 6.71
N TYR A 633 8.03 -6.38 5.75
CA TYR A 633 7.93 -7.12 4.49
C TYR A 633 9.14 -8.04 4.34
N GLY A 634 8.90 -9.25 3.86
CA GLY A 634 9.98 -10.14 3.42
C GLY A 634 10.62 -9.63 2.12
N GLY A 635 11.93 -9.82 2.01
CA GLY A 635 12.69 -9.53 0.79
C GLY A 635 13.64 -8.34 0.91
N LEU A 636 14.70 -8.42 0.11
CA LEU A 636 15.69 -7.36 -0.02
C LEU A 636 15.17 -6.27 -0.93
N CYS A 637 15.42 -5.02 -0.57
CA CYS A 637 15.24 -3.86 -1.42
C CYS A 637 13.77 -3.52 -1.81
N PHE A 638 12.77 -4.20 -1.26
CA PHE A 638 11.35 -3.97 -1.59
C PHE A 638 10.92 -2.49 -1.47
N PRO A 639 11.32 -1.72 -0.43
CA PRO A 639 10.93 -0.31 -0.31
C PRO A 639 11.50 0.59 -1.42
N PHE A 640 12.53 0.14 -2.12
CA PHE A 640 13.30 0.95 -3.07
C PHE A 640 12.92 0.70 -4.53
N THR A 641 12.46 -0.51 -4.88
CA THR A 641 12.31 -0.96 -6.28
C THR A 641 11.44 -0.01 -7.10
N ARG A 642 10.33 0.47 -6.54
CA ARG A 642 9.44 1.45 -7.19
C ARG A 642 10.15 2.76 -7.54
N PHE A 643 11.03 3.24 -6.67
CA PHE A 643 11.66 4.58 -6.77
C PHE A 643 13.01 4.58 -7.47
N THR A 644 13.49 3.42 -7.93
CA THR A 644 14.77 3.28 -8.65
C THR A 644 14.93 4.31 -9.77
N HIS A 645 13.88 4.51 -10.56
CA HIS A 645 13.85 5.48 -11.67
C HIS A 645 13.96 6.95 -11.26
N CYS A 646 13.70 7.29 -10.01
CA CYS A 646 13.85 8.65 -9.50
C CYS A 646 15.32 9.00 -9.22
N PHE A 647 16.19 7.99 -9.13
CA PHE A 647 17.58 8.09 -8.68
C PHE A 647 18.52 7.33 -9.62
N GLU A 648 18.26 7.43 -10.93
CA GLU A 648 19.13 6.92 -11.99
C GLU A 648 20.11 8.02 -12.43
N GLY A 649 21.42 7.72 -12.43
CA GLY A 649 22.42 8.52 -13.14
C GLY A 649 22.59 9.98 -12.67
N ALA A 650 22.27 10.32 -11.42
CA ALA A 650 22.57 11.66 -10.90
C ALA A 650 24.11 11.85 -10.85
N GLU A 651 24.64 12.66 -11.77
CA GLU A 651 26.05 13.02 -11.80
C GLU A 651 26.44 13.66 -10.47
N ALA A 652 27.61 13.27 -9.95
CA ALA A 652 28.21 13.93 -8.82
C ALA A 652 28.34 15.42 -9.13
N LEU A 653 27.80 16.27 -8.26
CA LEU A 653 28.14 17.70 -8.26
C LEU A 653 29.67 17.84 -8.34
N PRO A 654 30.20 18.64 -9.27
CA PRO A 654 31.63 18.85 -9.37
C PRO A 654 32.05 19.75 -8.21
N ASP A 655 32.59 19.14 -7.15
CA ASP A 655 33.67 19.65 -6.29
C ASP A 655 33.58 18.99 -4.90
N GLY A 656 34.21 17.82 -4.79
CA GLY A 656 34.45 17.15 -3.52
C GLY A 656 35.48 16.02 -3.70
N PRO A 657 36.48 15.90 -2.81
CA PRO A 657 37.55 14.91 -2.97
C PRO A 657 36.98 13.49 -2.93
N ARG A 658 37.25 12.72 -3.99
CA ARG A 658 36.88 11.31 -4.12
C ARG A 658 37.66 10.48 -3.10
N THR A 659 37.02 10.12 -2.00
CA THR A 659 37.48 9.04 -1.12
C THR A 659 37.11 7.69 -1.75
N ALA A 660 38.11 6.86 -1.98
CA ALA A 660 37.94 5.52 -2.53
C ALA A 660 37.23 4.61 -1.51
N GLY A 661 36.06 4.05 -1.87
CA GLY A 661 35.45 2.94 -1.14
C GLY A 661 33.94 3.02 -0.86
N LEU A 662 33.28 4.15 -1.09
CA LEU A 662 31.82 4.28 -0.90
C LEU A 662 31.12 4.50 -2.25
N PRO A 663 30.10 3.70 -2.63
CA PRO A 663 29.30 4.01 -3.80
C PRO A 663 28.56 5.31 -3.54
N THR A 664 28.94 6.36 -4.27
CA THR A 664 28.24 7.65 -4.35
C THR A 664 26.74 7.39 -4.43
N GLY A 665 25.96 7.89 -3.47
CA GLY A 665 24.54 7.53 -3.26
C GLY A 665 23.58 7.88 -4.41
N ALA A 666 24.09 8.36 -5.53
CA ALA A 666 23.35 8.95 -6.64
C ALA A 666 22.79 7.91 -7.63
N ASP A 667 23.36 6.70 -7.66
CA ASP A 667 22.83 5.56 -8.43
C ASP A 667 22.24 4.51 -7.47
N LEU A 668 20.96 4.70 -7.13
CA LEU A 668 20.24 3.75 -6.28
C LEU A 668 20.20 2.34 -6.92
N PRO A 669 19.82 2.16 -8.22
CA PRO A 669 19.85 0.85 -8.87
C PRO A 669 21.20 0.14 -8.76
N GLY A 670 22.32 0.83 -9.05
CA GLY A 670 23.66 0.28 -8.95
C GLY A 670 24.00 -0.14 -7.52
N GLY A 671 23.67 0.71 -6.54
CA GLY A 671 23.86 0.43 -5.12
C GLY A 671 23.09 -0.79 -4.62
N LEU A 672 21.82 -0.94 -5.02
CA LEU A 672 21.01 -2.11 -4.66
C LEU A 672 21.55 -3.39 -5.29
N ARG A 673 21.98 -3.34 -6.57
CA ARG A 673 22.60 -4.50 -7.25
C ARG A 673 23.90 -4.94 -6.56
N ALA A 674 24.71 -3.99 -6.09
CA ALA A 674 25.92 -4.30 -5.33
C ALA A 674 25.59 -5.02 -4.02
N THR A 675 24.67 -4.47 -3.21
CA THR A 675 24.21 -5.11 -1.97
C THR A 675 23.66 -6.51 -2.25
N LEU A 676 22.79 -6.68 -3.24
CA LEU A 676 22.23 -8.00 -3.60
C LEU A 676 23.31 -9.04 -3.94
N ARG A 677 24.44 -8.66 -4.56
CA ARG A 677 25.55 -9.56 -4.84
C ARG A 677 26.29 -9.99 -3.57
N GLU A 678 26.41 -9.09 -2.60
CA GLU A 678 27.07 -9.37 -1.31
C GLU A 678 26.22 -10.25 -0.40
N VAL A 679 24.90 -10.02 -0.36
CA VAL A 679 24.00 -10.75 0.56
C VAL A 679 23.39 -12.02 -0.03
N ALA A 680 23.50 -12.28 -1.33
CA ALA A 680 22.98 -13.51 -1.94
C ALA A 680 23.67 -14.76 -1.35
N PRO A 681 22.90 -15.80 -0.93
CA PRO A 681 23.48 -17.07 -0.47
C PRO A 681 24.25 -17.79 -1.58
N GLU A 682 25.31 -18.51 -1.21
CA GLU A 682 26.02 -19.42 -2.13
C GLU A 682 25.07 -20.48 -2.71
N GLY A 683 25.16 -20.74 -4.02
CA GLY A 683 24.33 -21.73 -4.71
C GLY A 683 23.09 -21.20 -5.45
N ARG A 684 22.80 -19.88 -5.42
CA ARG A 684 21.78 -19.32 -6.33
C ARG A 684 22.31 -19.24 -7.77
N CYS A 685 21.59 -19.89 -8.69
CA CYS A 685 21.71 -19.61 -10.11
C CYS A 685 21.32 -18.16 -10.39
N SER A 686 22.31 -17.29 -10.61
CA SER A 686 22.08 -16.07 -11.40
C SER A 686 21.85 -16.52 -12.85
N ARG A 687 20.64 -16.96 -13.20
CA ARG A 687 20.25 -16.92 -14.61
C ARG A 687 20.16 -15.44 -14.96
N ARG A 688 21.26 -14.88 -15.46
CA ARG A 688 21.14 -13.83 -16.47
C ARG A 688 20.19 -14.42 -17.51
N SER A 689 19.04 -13.81 -17.76
CA SER A 689 18.47 -13.95 -19.10
C SER A 689 19.64 -13.70 -20.05
N PRO A 690 19.98 -14.64 -20.96
CA PRO A 690 21.04 -14.37 -21.90
C PRO A 690 20.71 -13.02 -22.55
N PRO A 691 21.68 -12.09 -22.70
CA PRO A 691 21.43 -10.91 -23.49
C PRO A 691 20.86 -11.42 -24.81
N VAL A 692 19.72 -10.88 -25.23
CA VAL A 692 19.27 -11.02 -26.60
C VAL A 692 20.45 -10.51 -27.41
N ARG A 693 21.24 -11.44 -27.96
CA ARG A 693 22.38 -11.07 -28.78
C ARG A 693 21.79 -10.24 -29.92
N PRO A 694 22.28 -9.02 -30.20
CA PRO A 694 22.00 -8.43 -31.48
C PRO A 694 22.43 -9.46 -32.55
N PRO A 695 21.62 -9.70 -33.59
CA PRO A 695 21.99 -10.66 -34.61
C PRO A 695 23.34 -10.23 -35.22
N PRO A 696 24.22 -11.18 -35.60
CA PRO A 696 25.40 -10.84 -36.37
C PRO A 696 24.98 -10.07 -37.64
N THR A 697 25.70 -8.99 -37.91
CA THR A 697 25.56 -8.10 -39.08
C THR A 697 25.45 -8.86 -40.39
#